data_AF-A0A803PGI7-F1
#
_entry.id   AF-A0A803PGI7-F1
#
_cell.length_a   1.000
_cell.length_b   1.000
_cell.length_c   1.000
_cell.angle_alpha   90.00
_cell.angle_beta   90.00
_cell.angle_gamma   90.00
#
_symmetry.space_group_name_H-M   'P 1'
#
loop_
_entity.id
_entity.type
_entity.pdbx_description
1 polymer ?
#
loop_
_entity_poly.entity_id
_entity_poly.type
_entity_poly.pdbx_seq_one_letter_code
_entity_poly.pdbx_strand_id
1 'polypeptide(L)'
;MGSWFHPDISLEELMKLIKGFVDILILTSGYQSSGRIAHWDPININKAFQWAFFFENVLRTLSCLDNHQESLQELDAALSELTSDVSFPQGFTHLSSATLTMARGFLVEHFIHALPLRDSHLRAFLMAIIEMDLDELSGVEHDRLSVYLNNLKLQETSFSSVKNRMFCDEDLISSPNLYLDTKEGELKGNSFTKYTVQKLLKRSSAVSKISTIESGLETISNSIRCCSWSEFDDNLFKELMKQNDPPVIVEQLVGFVTWNHWKSKNLSYFLDKRTIHMVSGASMIFSTPKIQWVQVLERLKNSADRSDDDFRDTVELLLLGCITDRWTYFIKHLMSVSYYPITTSEQFQEVCKLLPTGKFQTLDSKQETVNSKESDILEYLMNILSGQLHPLWNVSPVLAAAAIPSWSLLFRFYINELEIQFRGDFSTMRCCSCIEDKKEHNDCLTLASSNHWSILSPKFKNGLINDSLKRYCESWRINVEVKNIMGFEVVPQECVEYIQQYMTSSQYKADSEMALEEVKLYLSGSCTTLENDGKDAWIFDVDDTLISTIPYYKRHGFGGEKRNTTSLETWMKKRKAPALKHTLNIFHDIKDKGLKIFLISSRSESLRSHTVDNLVSVGYHGWTKLSLRGLEDEQLDVKEYKSKTRQRLVDEGYRIWGIVGDQWSSLEGYPSAKRTFKLPNSIYYLS
;
A
#
# COMPACT_ATOMS: atom_id res chain seq x y z
N MET A 1 -17.99 -36.51 -48.91
CA MET A 1 -17.87 -35.33 -49.79
C MET A 1 -18.41 -34.18 -48.97
N GLY A 2 -17.55 -33.22 -48.59
CA GLY A 2 -17.97 -32.09 -47.74
C GLY A 2 -19.01 -31.22 -48.46
N SER A 3 -19.98 -30.71 -47.72
CA SER A 3 -21.07 -29.83 -48.17
C SER A 3 -20.63 -28.37 -48.36
N TRP A 4 -19.32 -28.12 -48.39
CA TRP A 4 -18.77 -26.77 -48.47
C TRP A 4 -18.83 -26.25 -49.91
N PHE A 5 -19.57 -25.17 -50.10
CA PHE A 5 -19.68 -24.49 -51.39
C PHE A 5 -19.38 -22.99 -51.23
N HIS A 6 -18.10 -22.62 -51.41
CA HIS A 6 -17.70 -21.24 -51.67
C HIS A 6 -16.78 -21.22 -52.90
N PRO A 7 -16.99 -20.32 -53.89
CA PRO A 7 -16.29 -20.36 -55.17
C PRO A 7 -14.78 -20.12 -55.06
N ASP A 8 -14.36 -19.27 -54.11
CA ASP A 8 -12.98 -18.75 -54.07
C ASP A 8 -12.17 -19.17 -52.84
N ILE A 9 -12.74 -19.86 -51.85
CA ILE A 9 -12.02 -20.24 -50.63
C ILE A 9 -12.47 -21.60 -50.11
N SER A 10 -11.50 -22.44 -49.75
CA SER A 10 -11.78 -23.72 -49.10
C SER A 10 -12.07 -23.52 -47.60
N LEU A 11 -12.84 -24.43 -47.00
CA LEU A 11 -13.09 -24.39 -45.54
C LEU A 11 -11.79 -24.43 -44.74
N GLU A 12 -10.79 -25.23 -45.17
CA GLU A 12 -9.50 -25.32 -44.48
C GLU A 12 -8.74 -23.98 -44.50
N GLU A 13 -8.76 -23.29 -45.63
CA GLU A 13 -8.12 -21.97 -45.77
C GLU A 13 -8.86 -20.89 -44.98
N LEU A 14 -10.19 -20.90 -45.02
CA LEU A 14 -11.01 -19.99 -44.22
C LEU A 14 -10.74 -20.18 -42.72
N MET A 15 -10.64 -21.42 -42.24
CA MET A 15 -10.32 -21.72 -40.84
C MET A 15 -8.91 -21.24 -40.44
N LYS A 16 -7.91 -21.28 -41.34
CA LYS A 16 -6.59 -20.70 -41.10
C LYS A 16 -6.66 -19.18 -40.95
N LEU A 17 -7.43 -18.50 -41.80
CA LEU A 17 -7.64 -17.05 -41.69
C LEU A 17 -8.39 -16.68 -40.41
N ILE A 18 -9.39 -17.46 -40.01
CA ILE A 18 -10.13 -17.23 -38.76
C ILE A 18 -9.20 -17.34 -37.55
N LYS A 19 -8.29 -18.32 -37.51
CA LYS A 19 -7.27 -18.42 -36.46
C LYS A 19 -6.40 -17.16 -36.39
N GLY A 20 -5.92 -16.66 -37.53
CA GLY A 20 -5.18 -15.40 -37.59
C GLY A 20 -6.01 -14.18 -37.16
N PHE A 21 -7.32 -14.18 -37.43
CA PHE A 21 -8.22 -13.13 -36.94
C PHE A 21 -8.40 -13.17 -35.43
N VAL A 22 -8.48 -14.36 -34.83
CA VAL A 22 -8.47 -14.52 -33.37
C VAL A 22 -7.19 -13.96 -32.77
N ASP A 23 -6.02 -14.20 -33.39
CA ASP A 23 -4.76 -13.61 -32.92
C ASP A 23 -4.78 -12.07 -32.97
N ILE A 24 -5.37 -11.48 -34.02
CA ILE A 24 -5.60 -10.03 -34.12
C ILE A 24 -6.49 -9.56 -32.96
N LEU A 25 -7.60 -10.25 -32.69
CA LEU A 25 -8.53 -9.91 -31.60
C LEU A 25 -7.87 -10.00 -30.21
N ILE A 26 -6.95 -10.94 -30.02
CA ILE A 26 -6.14 -11.01 -28.80
C ILE A 26 -5.25 -9.75 -28.71
N LEU A 27 -4.59 -9.35 -29.80
CA LEU A 27 -3.73 -8.17 -29.81
C LEU A 27 -4.48 -6.84 -29.63
N THR A 28 -5.74 -6.76 -30.08
CA THR A 28 -6.57 -5.57 -29.88
C THR A 28 -6.97 -5.35 -28.42
N SER A 29 -6.85 -6.38 -27.55
CA SER A 29 -7.00 -6.26 -26.10
C SER A 29 -5.97 -5.32 -25.44
N GLY A 30 -4.90 -4.97 -26.15
CA GLY A 30 -3.89 -4.00 -25.74
C GLY A 30 -2.54 -4.60 -25.32
N TYR A 31 -2.44 -5.92 -25.26
CA TYR A 31 -1.20 -6.66 -24.93
C TYR A 31 -0.88 -7.75 -25.95
N GLN A 32 0.41 -8.02 -26.07
CA GLN A 32 0.95 -9.17 -26.77
C GLN A 32 0.95 -10.39 -25.85
N SER A 33 1.08 -11.59 -26.44
CA SER A 33 1.27 -12.85 -25.70
C SER A 33 2.50 -12.87 -24.78
N SER A 34 3.46 -11.96 -25.01
CA SER A 34 4.63 -11.73 -24.15
C SER A 34 4.35 -10.88 -22.90
N GLY A 35 3.12 -10.37 -22.74
CA GLY A 35 2.76 -9.39 -21.70
C GLY A 35 3.20 -7.96 -22.02
N ARG A 36 3.94 -7.75 -23.12
CA ARG A 36 4.28 -6.40 -23.59
C ARG A 36 3.06 -5.71 -24.19
N ILE A 37 3.11 -4.39 -24.18
CA ILE A 37 2.10 -3.55 -24.79
C ILE A 37 2.01 -3.84 -26.30
N ALA A 38 0.80 -4.12 -26.80
CA ALA A 38 0.53 -4.15 -28.23
C ALA A 38 0.54 -2.72 -28.79
N HIS A 39 1.33 -2.50 -29.84
CA HIS A 39 1.41 -1.21 -30.53
C HIS A 39 0.48 -1.23 -31.74
N TRP A 40 -0.35 -0.20 -31.85
CA TRP A 40 -1.29 0.00 -32.93
C TRP A 40 -1.11 1.39 -33.53
N ASP A 41 -0.92 1.43 -34.83
CA ASP A 41 -0.93 2.65 -35.65
C ASP A 41 -2.16 2.63 -36.58
N PRO A 42 -2.57 3.78 -37.14
CA PRO A 42 -3.76 3.84 -38.00
C PRO A 42 -3.72 2.85 -39.17
N ILE A 43 -2.54 2.62 -39.76
CA ILE A 43 -2.36 1.74 -40.92
C ILE A 43 -2.66 0.29 -40.55
N ASN A 44 -2.10 -0.19 -39.43
CA ASN A 44 -2.30 -1.55 -38.97
C ASN A 44 -3.71 -1.79 -38.44
N ILE A 45 -4.36 -0.75 -37.88
CA ILE A 45 -5.78 -0.80 -37.53
C ILE A 45 -6.64 -0.94 -38.79
N ASN A 46 -6.40 -0.12 -39.83
CA ASN A 46 -7.11 -0.23 -41.11
C ASN A 46 -6.97 -1.63 -41.74
N LYS A 47 -5.76 -2.23 -41.68
CA LYS A 47 -5.55 -3.62 -42.12
C LYS A 47 -6.38 -4.63 -41.33
N ALA A 48 -6.49 -4.48 -40.01
CA ALA A 48 -7.36 -5.34 -39.19
C ALA A 48 -8.83 -5.21 -39.61
N PHE A 49 -9.30 -3.99 -39.89
CA PHE A 49 -10.66 -3.75 -40.40
C PHE A 49 -10.89 -4.33 -41.79
N GLN A 50 -9.88 -4.33 -42.67
CA GLN A 50 -9.95 -4.99 -43.97
C GLN A 50 -10.10 -6.51 -43.82
N TRP A 51 -9.38 -7.12 -42.87
CA TRP A 51 -9.57 -8.54 -42.52
C TRP A 51 -10.98 -8.83 -42.04
N ALA A 52 -11.52 -8.00 -41.13
CA ALA A 52 -12.89 -8.15 -40.68
C ALA A 52 -13.91 -8.00 -41.83
N PHE A 53 -13.71 -7.02 -42.71
CA PHE A 53 -14.57 -6.81 -43.88
C PHE A 53 -14.55 -8.00 -44.85
N PHE A 54 -13.40 -8.67 -44.99
CA PHE A 54 -13.30 -9.90 -45.76
C PHE A 54 -14.24 -10.99 -45.22
N PHE A 55 -14.24 -11.25 -43.90
CA PHE A 55 -15.15 -12.25 -43.31
C PHE A 55 -16.62 -11.88 -43.48
N GLU A 56 -16.98 -10.62 -43.28
CA GLU A 56 -18.36 -10.15 -43.49
C GLU A 56 -18.81 -10.38 -44.93
N ASN A 57 -17.94 -10.19 -45.93
CA ASN A 57 -18.27 -10.43 -47.34
C ASN A 57 -18.41 -11.91 -47.69
N VAL A 58 -17.49 -12.75 -47.20
CA VAL A 58 -17.56 -14.21 -47.40
C VAL A 58 -18.87 -14.75 -46.83
N LEU A 59 -19.21 -14.36 -45.59
CA LEU A 59 -20.43 -14.82 -44.93
C LEU A 59 -21.70 -14.26 -45.55
N ARG A 60 -21.70 -12.99 -45.97
CA ARG A 60 -22.81 -12.41 -46.73
C ARG A 60 -23.07 -13.18 -48.03
N THR A 61 -22.02 -13.62 -48.72
CA THR A 61 -22.15 -14.43 -49.94
C THR A 61 -22.77 -15.80 -49.64
N LEU A 62 -22.37 -16.43 -48.54
CA LEU A 62 -22.93 -17.70 -48.07
C LEU A 62 -24.39 -17.58 -47.58
N SER A 63 -24.79 -16.43 -47.02
CA SER A 63 -26.18 -16.21 -46.55
C SER A 63 -27.18 -15.85 -47.64
N CYS A 64 -26.73 -15.44 -48.83
CA CYS A 64 -27.60 -14.91 -49.90
C CYS A 64 -28.14 -15.98 -50.88
N LEU A 65 -27.69 -17.22 -50.79
CA LEU A 65 -28.03 -18.31 -51.72
C LEU A 65 -28.65 -19.48 -50.94
N ASP A 66 -29.89 -19.85 -51.28
CA ASP A 66 -30.68 -20.87 -50.58
C ASP A 66 -29.99 -22.26 -50.48
N ASN A 67 -28.95 -22.52 -51.28
CA ASN A 67 -28.17 -23.76 -51.29
C ASN A 67 -26.94 -23.77 -50.35
N HIS A 68 -26.65 -22.69 -49.61
CA HIS A 68 -25.44 -22.56 -48.78
C HIS A 68 -25.68 -22.61 -47.27
N GLN A 69 -26.91 -22.90 -46.84
CA GLN A 69 -27.22 -23.09 -45.42
C GLN A 69 -26.48 -24.32 -44.83
N GLU A 70 -26.25 -25.36 -45.64
CA GLU A 70 -25.41 -26.50 -45.26
C GLU A 70 -23.94 -26.10 -45.06
N SER A 71 -23.42 -25.19 -45.88
CA SER A 71 -22.05 -24.67 -45.73
C SER A 71 -21.89 -23.80 -44.47
N LEU A 72 -22.91 -23.02 -44.09
CA LEU A 72 -22.90 -22.29 -42.81
C LEU A 72 -22.92 -23.24 -41.60
N GLN A 73 -23.71 -24.32 -41.67
CA GLN A 73 -23.71 -25.35 -40.62
C GLN A 73 -22.37 -26.08 -40.53
N GLU A 74 -21.72 -26.35 -41.67
CA GLU A 74 -20.39 -26.95 -41.71
C GLU A 74 -19.31 -26.02 -41.14
N LEU A 75 -19.40 -24.70 -41.41
CA LEU A 75 -18.52 -23.71 -40.78
C LEU A 75 -18.73 -23.64 -39.26
N ASP A 76 -19.98 -23.57 -38.80
CA ASP A 76 -20.28 -23.54 -37.37
C ASP A 76 -19.87 -24.83 -36.66
N ALA A 77 -19.95 -25.99 -37.33
CA ALA A 77 -19.40 -27.24 -36.82
C ALA A 77 -17.87 -27.19 -36.67
N ALA A 78 -17.17 -26.67 -37.68
CA ALA A 78 -15.71 -26.49 -37.63
C ALA A 78 -15.27 -25.45 -36.58
N LEU A 79 -16.05 -24.37 -36.39
CA LEU A 79 -15.84 -23.39 -35.34
C LEU A 79 -16.10 -23.97 -33.95
N SER A 80 -17.12 -24.82 -33.81
CA SER A 80 -17.40 -25.56 -32.57
C SER A 80 -16.22 -26.48 -32.20
N GLU A 81 -15.66 -27.19 -33.19
CA GLU A 81 -14.45 -28.00 -32.98
C GLU A 81 -13.26 -27.13 -32.54
N LEU A 82 -13.01 -26.00 -33.22
CA LEU A 82 -11.94 -25.07 -32.87
C LEU A 82 -12.10 -24.48 -31.46
N THR A 83 -13.30 -24.05 -31.11
CA THR A 83 -13.61 -23.42 -29.81
C THR A 83 -13.64 -24.41 -28.66
N SER A 84 -13.83 -25.70 -28.95
CA SER A 84 -13.76 -26.79 -27.97
C SER A 84 -12.33 -27.16 -27.54
N ASP A 85 -11.31 -26.71 -28.26
CA ASP A 85 -9.91 -26.97 -27.93
C ASP A 85 -9.55 -26.33 -26.56
N VAL A 86 -8.90 -27.11 -25.70
CA VAL A 86 -8.47 -26.69 -24.36
C VAL A 86 -7.45 -25.56 -24.39
N SER A 87 -6.82 -25.28 -25.53
CA SER A 87 -5.90 -24.15 -25.73
C SER A 87 -6.56 -22.91 -26.34
N PHE A 88 -7.81 -23.01 -26.77
CA PHE A 88 -8.53 -21.89 -27.38
C PHE A 88 -8.90 -20.84 -26.32
N PRO A 89 -8.82 -19.52 -26.64
CA PRO A 89 -9.13 -18.49 -25.66
C PRO A 89 -10.61 -18.51 -25.27
N GLN A 90 -10.87 -18.66 -23.98
CA GLN A 90 -12.23 -18.82 -23.44
C GLN A 90 -13.16 -17.63 -23.73
N GLY A 91 -12.60 -16.43 -23.87
CA GLY A 91 -13.36 -15.22 -24.25
C GLY A 91 -13.97 -15.26 -25.65
N PHE A 92 -13.57 -16.21 -26.48
CA PHE A 92 -14.06 -16.39 -27.86
C PHE A 92 -14.84 -17.69 -28.06
N THR A 93 -15.24 -18.39 -26.99
CA THR A 93 -16.01 -19.64 -27.09
C THR A 93 -17.36 -19.51 -27.80
N HIS A 94 -17.89 -18.29 -27.91
CA HIS A 94 -19.09 -17.95 -28.66
C HIS A 94 -18.82 -17.57 -30.12
N LEU A 95 -17.60 -17.79 -30.63
CA LEU A 95 -17.26 -17.51 -32.02
C LEU A 95 -18.07 -18.42 -32.94
N SER A 96 -18.88 -17.80 -33.80
CA SER A 96 -19.77 -18.46 -34.77
C SER A 96 -19.78 -17.68 -36.08
N SER A 97 -20.40 -18.26 -37.11
CA SER A 97 -20.71 -17.60 -38.37
C SER A 97 -21.51 -16.30 -38.15
N ALA A 98 -22.44 -16.28 -37.18
CA ALA A 98 -23.20 -15.09 -36.81
C ALA A 98 -22.28 -13.99 -36.23
N THR A 99 -21.35 -14.36 -35.35
CA THR A 99 -20.37 -13.43 -34.77
C THR A 99 -19.45 -12.83 -35.85
N LEU A 100 -18.97 -13.67 -36.77
CA LEU A 100 -18.10 -13.25 -37.87
C LEU A 100 -18.82 -12.38 -38.92
N THR A 101 -20.14 -12.49 -39.02
CA THR A 101 -20.97 -11.58 -39.86
C THR A 101 -20.96 -10.14 -39.33
N MET A 102 -20.55 -9.95 -38.08
CA MET A 102 -20.36 -8.64 -37.42
C MET A 102 -18.88 -8.37 -37.08
N ALA A 103 -17.93 -8.94 -37.82
CA ALA A 103 -16.51 -8.91 -37.49
C ALA A 103 -15.94 -7.48 -37.27
N ARG A 104 -16.36 -6.48 -38.06
CA ARG A 104 -15.89 -5.09 -37.86
C ARG A 104 -16.44 -4.49 -36.57
N GLY A 105 -17.70 -4.79 -36.23
CA GLY A 105 -18.29 -4.42 -34.95
C GLY A 105 -17.52 -5.03 -33.78
N PHE A 106 -17.14 -6.31 -33.92
CA PHE A 106 -16.36 -7.03 -32.91
C PHE A 106 -14.97 -6.40 -32.71
N LEU A 107 -14.28 -6.00 -33.78
CA LEU A 107 -13.02 -5.26 -33.68
C LEU A 107 -13.16 -3.94 -32.93
N VAL A 108 -14.19 -3.13 -33.26
CA VAL A 108 -14.44 -1.86 -32.58
C VAL A 108 -14.60 -2.08 -31.07
N GLU A 109 -15.35 -3.11 -30.66
CA GLU A 109 -15.49 -3.45 -29.24
C GLU A 109 -14.13 -3.76 -28.61
N HIS A 110 -13.32 -4.62 -29.21
CA HIS A 110 -12.04 -5.00 -28.63
C HIS A 110 -11.05 -3.82 -28.55
N PHE A 111 -10.97 -2.99 -29.59
CA PHE A 111 -10.14 -1.80 -29.58
C PHE A 111 -10.53 -0.79 -28.50
N ILE A 112 -11.84 -0.64 -28.23
CA ILE A 112 -12.35 0.25 -27.19
C ILE A 112 -12.19 -0.37 -25.80
N HIS A 113 -12.33 -1.70 -25.68
CA HIS A 113 -12.31 -2.39 -24.39
C HIS A 113 -10.91 -2.65 -23.82
N ALA A 114 -9.83 -2.35 -24.57
CA ALA A 114 -8.45 -2.43 -24.09
C ALA A 114 -8.24 -1.74 -22.71
N LEU A 115 -7.42 -2.36 -21.85
CA LEU A 115 -7.23 -1.97 -20.45
C LEU A 115 -5.73 -1.87 -20.08
N PRO A 116 -5.17 -0.66 -19.87
CA PRO A 116 -5.81 0.65 -20.00
C PRO A 116 -5.98 1.06 -21.47
N LEU A 117 -7.05 1.82 -21.75
CA LEU A 117 -7.24 2.46 -23.06
C LEU A 117 -6.35 3.71 -23.11
N ARG A 118 -5.13 3.56 -23.62
CA ARG A 118 -4.14 4.63 -23.68
C ARG A 118 -4.49 5.69 -24.73
N ASP A 119 -4.13 6.93 -24.48
CA ASP A 119 -4.34 8.06 -25.40
C ASP A 119 -3.76 7.82 -26.79
N SER A 120 -2.58 7.23 -26.89
CA SER A 120 -1.93 6.93 -28.17
C SER A 120 -2.72 5.90 -28.99
N HIS A 121 -3.24 4.87 -28.32
CA HIS A 121 -4.06 3.82 -28.92
C HIS A 121 -5.42 4.36 -29.35
N LEU A 122 -6.08 5.13 -28.47
CA LEU A 122 -7.36 5.77 -28.78
C LEU A 122 -7.23 6.73 -29.96
N ARG A 123 -6.15 7.54 -30.01
CA ARG A 123 -5.88 8.44 -31.14
C ARG A 123 -5.70 7.66 -32.44
N ALA A 124 -4.86 6.63 -32.43
CA ALA A 124 -4.63 5.82 -33.63
C ALA A 124 -5.92 5.16 -34.13
N PHE A 125 -6.71 4.62 -33.21
CA PHE A 125 -8.01 4.01 -33.50
C PHE A 125 -9.01 5.00 -34.08
N LEU A 126 -9.16 6.18 -33.47
CA LEU A 126 -10.05 7.22 -33.98
C LEU A 126 -9.61 7.72 -35.36
N MET A 127 -8.30 7.89 -35.59
CA MET A 127 -7.78 8.27 -36.90
C MET A 127 -8.15 7.24 -37.97
N ALA A 128 -7.94 5.95 -37.70
CA ALA A 128 -8.32 4.87 -38.62
C ALA A 128 -9.82 4.87 -38.94
N ILE A 129 -10.68 5.06 -37.93
CA ILE A 129 -12.14 5.13 -38.12
C ILE A 129 -12.53 6.30 -39.03
N ILE A 130 -11.92 7.48 -38.83
CA ILE A 130 -12.16 8.66 -39.66
C ILE A 130 -11.68 8.42 -41.09
N GLU A 131 -10.49 7.85 -41.27
CA GLU A 131 -9.92 7.52 -42.59
C GLU A 131 -10.84 6.56 -43.36
N MET A 132 -11.32 5.49 -42.71
CA MET A 132 -12.24 4.53 -43.34
C MET A 132 -13.58 5.17 -43.74
N ASP A 133 -14.16 6.00 -42.88
CA ASP A 133 -15.40 6.71 -43.21
C ASP A 133 -15.21 7.69 -44.38
N LEU A 134 -14.05 8.37 -44.46
CA LEU A 134 -13.71 9.27 -45.57
C LEU A 134 -13.46 8.52 -46.88
N ASP A 135 -12.88 7.31 -46.81
CA ASP A 135 -12.67 6.43 -47.96
C ASP A 135 -14.00 5.86 -48.48
N GLU A 136 -14.96 5.53 -47.61
CA GLU A 136 -16.30 5.07 -48.03
C GLU A 136 -17.11 6.19 -48.72
N LEU A 137 -16.87 7.45 -48.34
CA LEU A 137 -17.45 8.63 -49.00
C LEU A 137 -16.81 8.95 -50.38
N SER A 138 -15.72 8.27 -50.76
CA SER A 138 -14.98 8.55 -51.98
C SER A 138 -15.75 8.32 -53.29
N GLY A 139 -16.92 7.67 -53.23
CA GLY A 139 -17.82 7.47 -54.37
C GLY A 139 -18.73 8.67 -54.70
N VAL A 140 -18.87 9.68 -53.83
CA VAL A 140 -19.92 10.71 -53.94
C VAL A 140 -19.40 12.10 -53.48
N GLU A 141 -18.88 12.92 -54.41
CA GLU A 141 -18.59 14.39 -54.30
C GLU A 141 -17.16 14.87 -53.97
N HIS A 142 -16.87 16.13 -54.37
CA HIS A 142 -15.56 16.82 -54.31
C HIS A 142 -15.23 17.43 -52.92
N ASP A 143 -16.14 17.40 -51.94
CA ASP A 143 -15.91 17.97 -50.60
C ASP A 143 -16.24 16.99 -49.45
N ARG A 144 -15.41 15.94 -49.35
CA ARG A 144 -15.58 14.80 -48.43
C ARG A 144 -15.57 15.20 -46.96
N LEU A 145 -14.69 16.13 -46.60
CA LEU A 145 -14.52 16.61 -45.22
C LEU A 145 -15.78 17.34 -44.75
N SER A 146 -16.36 18.20 -45.58
CA SER A 146 -17.59 18.92 -45.23
C SER A 146 -18.78 17.99 -45.07
N VAL A 147 -18.92 16.97 -45.93
CA VAL A 147 -19.97 15.94 -45.81
C VAL A 147 -19.80 15.15 -44.51
N TYR A 148 -18.58 14.69 -44.22
CA TYR A 148 -18.28 13.96 -42.99
C TYR A 148 -18.56 14.81 -41.74
N LEU A 149 -18.13 16.06 -41.70
CA LEU A 149 -18.37 16.99 -40.58
C LEU A 149 -19.86 17.32 -40.40
N ASN A 150 -20.62 17.45 -41.49
CA ASN A 150 -22.07 17.65 -41.42
C ASN A 150 -22.78 16.41 -40.86
N ASN A 151 -22.37 15.20 -41.29
CA ASN A 151 -22.89 13.95 -40.75
C ASN A 151 -22.60 13.81 -39.25
N LEU A 152 -21.41 14.21 -38.79
CA LEU A 152 -21.04 14.26 -37.37
C LEU A 152 -21.90 15.23 -36.57
N LYS A 153 -22.12 16.46 -37.07
CA LYS A 153 -22.97 17.47 -36.41
C LYS A 153 -24.41 17.00 -36.23
N LEU A 154 -24.98 16.37 -37.26
CA LEU A 154 -26.34 15.79 -37.18
C LEU A 154 -26.44 14.67 -36.13
N GLN A 155 -25.33 13.96 -35.88
CA GLN A 155 -25.28 12.92 -34.87
C GLN A 155 -25.14 13.48 -33.45
N GLU A 156 -24.48 14.63 -33.24
CA GLU A 156 -24.34 15.30 -31.93
C GLU A 156 -25.71 15.58 -31.28
N THR A 157 -26.69 16.02 -32.06
CA THR A 157 -28.08 16.21 -31.63
C THR A 157 -28.80 14.92 -31.22
N SER A 158 -28.40 13.77 -31.75
CA SER A 158 -28.95 12.46 -31.36
C SER A 158 -28.28 11.90 -30.10
N PHE A 159 -26.97 12.15 -29.94
CA PHE A 159 -26.20 11.70 -28.78
C PHE A 159 -26.57 12.44 -27.50
N SER A 160 -26.98 13.71 -27.58
CA SER A 160 -27.47 14.48 -26.43
C SER A 160 -28.77 13.90 -25.84
N SER A 161 -29.66 13.36 -26.68
CA SER A 161 -30.87 12.66 -26.24
C SER A 161 -30.56 11.33 -25.53
N VAL A 162 -29.57 10.58 -26.02
CA VAL A 162 -29.08 9.35 -25.38
C VAL A 162 -28.41 9.66 -24.04
N LYS A 163 -27.61 10.73 -23.98
CA LYS A 163 -26.99 11.22 -22.74
C LYS A 163 -28.04 11.55 -21.67
N ASN A 164 -29.18 12.15 -22.03
CA ASN A 164 -30.23 12.43 -21.06
C ASN A 164 -31.00 11.19 -20.58
N ARG A 165 -31.15 10.14 -21.39
CA ARG A 165 -31.80 8.89 -20.96
C ARG A 165 -30.91 8.00 -20.08
N MET A 166 -29.61 8.00 -20.35
CA MET A 166 -28.65 7.08 -19.70
C MET A 166 -28.24 7.51 -18.28
N PHE A 167 -28.59 8.74 -17.88
CA PHE A 167 -28.34 9.30 -16.54
C PHE A 167 -29.59 9.25 -15.63
N CYS A 168 -30.73 8.71 -16.08
CA CYS A 168 -32.00 8.77 -15.36
C CYS A 168 -32.53 7.44 -14.77
N ASP A 169 -31.88 6.29 -14.98
CA ASP A 169 -32.38 5.03 -14.40
C ASP A 169 -31.62 4.63 -13.13
N GLU A 170 -32.31 4.78 -12.01
CA GLU A 170 -31.90 4.51 -10.63
C GLU A 170 -32.30 3.08 -10.16
N ASP A 171 -32.55 2.14 -11.09
CA ASP A 171 -33.04 0.81 -10.72
C ASP A 171 -31.95 -0.26 -10.58
N LEU A 172 -32.09 -1.00 -9.48
CA LEU A 172 -31.19 -1.97 -8.86
C LEU A 172 -30.91 -3.23 -9.69
N ILE A 173 -29.67 -3.70 -9.56
CA ILE A 173 -29.23 -5.11 -9.41
C ILE A 173 -30.21 -6.17 -9.97
N SER A 174 -30.05 -6.54 -11.25
CA SER A 174 -30.36 -7.89 -11.71
C SER A 174 -29.60 -8.24 -13.00
N SER A 175 -28.80 -9.32 -12.91
CA SER A 175 -28.26 -10.18 -13.98
C SER A 175 -27.40 -9.56 -15.12
N PRO A 176 -26.32 -10.23 -15.59
CA PRO A 176 -25.47 -9.75 -16.70
C PRO A 176 -26.15 -9.75 -18.08
N ASN A 177 -27.41 -10.19 -18.17
CA ASN A 177 -28.13 -10.30 -19.44
C ASN A 177 -29.17 -9.18 -19.57
N LEU A 178 -28.71 -7.94 -19.77
CA LEU A 178 -29.57 -6.89 -20.33
C LEU A 178 -29.37 -6.86 -21.85
N TYR A 179 -30.09 -7.75 -22.54
CA TYR A 179 -30.49 -7.54 -23.92
C TYR A 179 -31.29 -6.23 -23.97
N LEU A 180 -30.63 -5.14 -24.34
CA LEU A 180 -31.33 -3.96 -24.81
C LEU A 180 -31.78 -4.25 -26.23
N ASP A 181 -33.01 -4.75 -26.30
CA ASP A 181 -33.85 -4.89 -27.48
C ASP A 181 -33.97 -3.53 -28.19
N THR A 182 -33.00 -3.26 -29.03
CA THR A 182 -33.19 -2.42 -30.21
C THR A 182 -32.77 -3.31 -31.33
N LYS A 183 -33.75 -3.78 -32.11
CA LYS A 183 -33.57 -4.44 -33.41
C LYS A 183 -32.21 -4.02 -33.98
N GLU A 184 -31.28 -4.97 -34.01
CA GLU A 184 -30.00 -4.89 -34.69
C GLU A 184 -30.32 -4.69 -36.17
N GLY A 185 -30.69 -3.45 -36.50
CA GLY A 185 -30.81 -2.99 -37.86
C GLY A 185 -29.40 -2.98 -38.40
N GLU A 186 -29.15 -3.94 -39.29
CA GLU A 186 -28.14 -3.94 -40.35
C GLU A 186 -27.19 -2.73 -40.30
N LEU A 187 -25.88 -3.00 -40.32
CA LEU A 187 -24.84 -2.06 -40.77
C LEU A 187 -25.05 -1.68 -42.26
N LYS A 188 -26.28 -1.40 -42.70
CA LYS A 188 -26.62 -0.77 -43.96
C LYS A 188 -26.64 0.74 -43.74
N GLY A 189 -25.52 1.36 -44.08
CA GLY A 189 -25.47 2.80 -44.40
C GLY A 189 -25.28 3.77 -43.24
N ASN A 190 -24.66 3.38 -42.13
CA ASN A 190 -24.32 4.31 -41.03
C ASN A 190 -22.82 4.28 -40.72
N SER A 191 -22.18 5.46 -40.74
CA SER A 191 -20.72 5.65 -40.60
C SER A 191 -20.14 4.98 -39.34
N PHE A 192 -18.95 4.39 -39.45
CA PHE A 192 -18.21 3.72 -38.36
C PHE A 192 -17.99 4.65 -37.17
N THR A 193 -17.86 5.95 -37.43
CA THR A 193 -17.79 6.99 -36.41
C THR A 193 -19.00 6.95 -35.48
N LYS A 194 -20.23 6.79 -36.01
CA LYS A 194 -21.45 6.75 -35.18
C LYS A 194 -21.43 5.59 -34.20
N TYR A 195 -21.11 4.39 -34.71
CA TYR A 195 -21.03 3.17 -33.91
C TYR A 195 -19.92 3.27 -32.86
N THR A 196 -18.75 3.80 -33.26
CA THR A 196 -17.59 4.02 -32.39
C THR A 196 -17.92 4.99 -31.26
N VAL A 197 -18.55 6.12 -31.55
CA VAL A 197 -18.98 7.10 -30.53
C VAL A 197 -19.97 6.46 -29.56
N GLN A 198 -20.94 5.68 -30.04
CA GLN A 198 -21.89 4.99 -29.17
C GLN A 198 -21.19 4.01 -28.21
N LYS A 199 -20.22 3.24 -28.70
CA LYS A 199 -19.44 2.31 -27.87
C LYS A 199 -18.52 3.02 -26.88
N LEU A 200 -17.89 4.13 -27.28
CA LEU A 200 -17.09 4.98 -26.39
C LEU A 200 -17.95 5.60 -25.29
N LEU A 201 -19.16 6.08 -25.60
CA LEU A 201 -20.10 6.59 -24.61
C LEU A 201 -20.51 5.50 -23.61
N LYS A 202 -20.81 4.28 -24.09
CA LYS A 202 -21.08 3.12 -23.21
C LYS A 202 -19.91 2.84 -22.27
N ARG A 203 -18.68 2.80 -22.79
CA ARG A 203 -17.46 2.65 -21.96
C ARG A 203 -17.32 3.79 -20.96
N SER A 204 -17.52 5.04 -21.38
CA SER A 204 -17.39 6.21 -20.50
C SER A 204 -18.38 6.17 -19.32
N SER A 205 -19.61 5.73 -19.57
CA SER A 205 -20.63 5.54 -18.52
C SER A 205 -20.20 4.45 -17.54
N ALA A 206 -19.70 3.31 -18.03
CA ALA A 206 -19.20 2.24 -17.17
C ALA A 206 -18.00 2.69 -16.32
N VAL A 207 -17.03 3.38 -16.92
CA VAL A 207 -15.86 3.94 -16.20
C VAL A 207 -16.29 4.97 -15.17
N SER A 208 -17.26 5.82 -15.48
CA SER A 208 -17.81 6.79 -14.52
C SER A 208 -18.48 6.09 -13.33
N LYS A 209 -19.28 5.03 -13.57
CA LYS A 209 -19.91 4.25 -12.50
C LYS A 209 -18.85 3.59 -11.60
N ILE A 210 -17.82 3.00 -12.19
CA ILE A 210 -16.69 2.41 -11.46
C ILE A 210 -16.00 3.48 -10.61
N SER A 211 -15.74 4.67 -11.17
CA SER A 211 -15.12 5.77 -10.43
C SER A 211 -15.95 6.21 -9.22
N THR A 212 -17.28 6.28 -9.34
CA THR A 212 -18.17 6.57 -8.20
C THR A 212 -18.08 5.48 -7.12
N ILE A 213 -18.07 4.20 -7.52
CA ILE A 213 -17.92 3.07 -6.61
C ILE A 213 -16.56 3.12 -5.89
N GLU A 214 -15.49 3.40 -6.61
CA GLU A 214 -14.13 3.53 -6.06
C GLU A 214 -14.06 4.67 -5.04
N SER A 215 -14.68 5.82 -5.32
CA SER A 215 -14.75 6.94 -4.36
C SER A 215 -15.54 6.58 -3.10
N GLY A 216 -16.65 5.84 -3.25
CA GLY A 216 -17.43 5.35 -2.12
C GLY A 216 -16.64 4.35 -1.29
N LEU A 217 -15.93 3.42 -1.95
CA LEU A 217 -15.07 2.45 -1.30
C LEU A 217 -13.92 3.11 -0.55
N GLU A 218 -13.28 4.13 -1.12
CA GLU A 218 -12.22 4.88 -0.46
C GLU A 218 -12.73 5.58 0.81
N THR A 219 -13.94 6.11 0.77
CA THR A 219 -14.60 6.71 1.94
C THR A 219 -14.84 5.68 3.05
N ILE A 220 -15.35 4.49 2.68
CA ILE A 220 -15.56 3.37 3.62
C ILE A 220 -14.22 2.88 4.18
N SER A 221 -13.22 2.69 3.32
CA SER A 221 -11.87 2.24 3.69
C SER A 221 -11.21 3.21 4.66
N ASN A 222 -11.28 4.51 4.38
CA ASN A 222 -10.79 5.55 5.29
C ASN A 222 -11.55 5.58 6.61
N SER A 223 -12.87 5.38 6.58
CA SER A 223 -13.67 5.27 7.82
C SER A 223 -13.22 4.07 8.65
N ILE A 224 -13.01 2.90 8.05
CA ILE A 224 -12.54 1.68 8.73
C ILE A 224 -11.12 1.87 9.30
N ARG A 225 -10.22 2.53 8.54
CA ARG A 225 -8.88 2.89 9.00
C ARG A 225 -8.91 3.89 10.16
N CYS A 226 -9.82 4.85 10.13
CA CYS A 226 -10.00 5.89 11.16
C CYS A 226 -10.81 5.44 12.37
N CYS A 227 -11.48 4.27 12.33
CA CYS A 227 -12.10 3.63 13.49
C CYS A 227 -11.07 3.14 14.54
N SER A 228 -9.89 3.76 14.64
CA SER A 228 -9.14 3.84 15.90
C SER A 228 -9.94 4.76 16.84
N TRP A 229 -10.70 4.14 17.73
CA TRP A 229 -11.78 4.74 18.51
C TRP A 229 -11.48 6.12 19.12
N SER A 230 -12.32 7.10 18.80
CA SER A 230 -12.55 8.33 19.57
C SER A 230 -13.85 8.32 20.37
N GLU A 231 -14.73 7.31 20.19
CA GLU A 231 -16.01 7.20 20.89
C GLU A 231 -16.10 5.84 21.58
N PHE A 232 -15.78 5.81 22.87
CA PHE A 232 -16.08 4.70 23.75
C PHE A 232 -17.60 4.60 23.91
N ASP A 233 -18.20 3.44 23.58
CA ASP A 233 -19.60 3.17 23.92
C ASP A 233 -19.71 2.97 25.44
N ASP A 234 -20.02 4.09 26.09
CA ASP A 234 -20.09 4.29 27.53
C ASP A 234 -21.06 3.31 28.23
N ASN A 235 -21.97 2.70 27.46
CA ASN A 235 -22.91 1.69 27.92
C ASN A 235 -22.27 0.31 28.13
N LEU A 236 -21.36 -0.13 27.24
CA LEU A 236 -20.66 -1.41 27.38
C LEU A 236 -19.73 -1.41 28.61
N PHE A 237 -19.05 -0.27 28.83
CA PHE A 237 -18.18 -0.06 29.99
C PHE A 237 -18.98 -0.10 31.31
N LYS A 238 -20.18 0.51 31.33
CA LYS A 238 -21.10 0.47 32.48
C LYS A 238 -21.66 -0.91 32.78
N GLU A 239 -21.86 -1.76 31.77
CA GLU A 239 -22.31 -3.15 31.93
C GLU A 239 -21.20 -4.05 32.50
N LEU A 240 -19.96 -3.91 32.01
CA LEU A 240 -18.77 -4.65 32.46
C LEU A 240 -18.37 -4.34 33.91
N MET A 241 -18.54 -3.09 34.33
CA MET A 241 -18.28 -2.64 35.71
C MET A 241 -19.27 -3.22 36.74
N LYS A 242 -20.42 -3.77 36.31
CA LYS A 242 -21.42 -4.35 37.21
C LYS A 242 -21.17 -5.81 37.56
N GLN A 243 -20.30 -6.53 36.84
CA GLN A 243 -20.22 -8.00 36.95
C GLN A 243 -18.84 -8.57 37.33
N ASN A 244 -17.72 -7.86 37.17
CA ASN A 244 -16.38 -8.46 37.25
C ASN A 244 -15.38 -7.66 38.11
N ASP A 245 -14.35 -8.33 38.62
CA ASP A 245 -13.21 -7.70 39.31
C ASP A 245 -12.37 -6.81 38.36
N PRO A 246 -11.76 -5.71 38.85
CA PRO A 246 -11.01 -4.74 38.03
C PRO A 246 -9.94 -5.33 37.09
N PRO A 247 -9.14 -6.35 37.47
CA PRO A 247 -8.14 -6.94 36.59
C PRO A 247 -8.74 -7.69 35.39
N VAL A 248 -9.89 -8.35 35.58
CA VAL A 248 -10.60 -9.11 34.54
C VAL A 248 -11.25 -8.17 33.53
N ILE A 249 -11.77 -7.03 34.01
CA ILE A 249 -12.32 -5.97 33.16
C ILE A 249 -11.24 -5.42 32.21
N VAL A 250 -10.03 -5.15 32.73
CA VAL A 250 -8.91 -4.66 31.91
C VAL A 250 -8.50 -5.69 30.85
N GLU A 251 -8.39 -6.98 31.20
CA GLU A 251 -8.03 -8.02 30.23
C GLU A 251 -9.13 -8.21 29.15
N GLN A 252 -10.41 -8.15 29.52
CA GLN A 252 -11.52 -8.22 28.58
C GLN A 252 -11.59 -7.00 27.65
N LEU A 253 -11.32 -5.79 28.16
CA LEU A 253 -11.24 -4.57 27.37
C LEU A 253 -10.08 -4.61 26.38
N VAL A 254 -8.89 -5.06 26.81
CA VAL A 254 -7.73 -5.21 25.92
C VAL A 254 -8.02 -6.24 24.82
N GLY A 255 -8.66 -7.36 25.15
CA GLY A 255 -9.07 -8.37 24.17
C GLY A 255 -10.09 -7.82 23.16
N PHE A 256 -11.09 -7.07 23.62
CA PHE A 256 -12.08 -6.41 22.77
C PHE A 256 -11.45 -5.40 21.80
N VAL A 257 -10.56 -4.54 22.29
CA VAL A 257 -9.85 -3.55 21.47
C VAL A 257 -8.96 -4.24 20.44
N THR A 258 -8.22 -5.27 20.86
CA THR A 258 -7.35 -6.08 19.98
C THR A 258 -8.15 -6.74 18.87
N TRP A 259 -9.31 -7.33 19.21
CA TRP A 259 -10.22 -7.95 18.24
C TRP A 259 -10.75 -6.94 17.22
N ASN A 260 -11.23 -5.78 17.66
CA ASN A 260 -11.75 -4.75 16.76
C ASN A 260 -10.67 -4.17 15.85
N HIS A 261 -9.46 -3.96 16.37
CA HIS A 261 -8.33 -3.52 15.54
C HIS A 261 -7.97 -4.58 14.50
N TRP A 262 -7.87 -5.84 14.90
CA TRP A 262 -7.63 -6.95 13.99
C TRP A 262 -8.73 -7.05 12.92
N LYS A 263 -10.01 -6.98 13.32
CA LYS A 263 -11.16 -7.03 12.41
C LYS A 263 -11.15 -5.87 11.41
N SER A 264 -10.94 -4.64 11.88
CA SER A 264 -10.83 -3.44 11.03
C SER A 264 -9.69 -3.58 10.01
N LYS A 265 -8.51 -4.00 10.47
CA LYS A 265 -7.34 -4.15 9.61
C LYS A 265 -7.55 -5.19 8.50
N ASN A 266 -8.18 -6.32 8.84
CA ASN A 266 -8.52 -7.34 7.86
C ASN A 266 -9.63 -6.88 6.91
N LEU A 267 -10.67 -6.21 7.41
CA LEU A 267 -11.69 -5.59 6.54
C LEU A 267 -11.07 -4.57 5.59
N SER A 268 -10.11 -3.76 6.05
CA SER A 268 -9.37 -2.83 5.18
C SER A 268 -8.59 -3.56 4.09
N TYR A 269 -8.04 -4.76 4.34
CA TYR A 269 -7.40 -5.58 3.32
C TYR A 269 -8.41 -6.09 2.27
N PHE A 270 -9.56 -6.62 2.71
CA PHE A 270 -10.61 -7.12 1.79
C PHE A 270 -11.29 -5.99 1.00
N LEU A 271 -11.36 -4.78 1.55
CA LEU A 271 -11.95 -3.62 0.89
C LEU A 271 -10.92 -2.77 0.15
N ASP A 272 -9.65 -3.17 0.14
CA ASP A 272 -8.62 -2.47 -0.60
C ASP A 272 -8.84 -2.63 -2.11
N LYS A 273 -8.66 -1.54 -2.86
CA LYS A 273 -8.85 -1.50 -4.31
C LYS A 273 -7.95 -2.51 -5.04
N ARG A 274 -6.70 -2.71 -4.60
CA ARG A 274 -5.78 -3.72 -5.17
C ARG A 274 -6.35 -5.10 -4.97
N THR A 275 -6.79 -5.43 -3.75
CA THR A 275 -7.29 -6.77 -3.42
C THR A 275 -8.56 -7.09 -4.20
N ILE A 276 -9.50 -6.15 -4.33
CA ILE A 276 -10.73 -6.35 -5.12
C ILE A 276 -10.38 -6.62 -6.59
N HIS A 277 -9.44 -5.87 -7.17
CA HIS A 277 -8.95 -6.14 -8.53
C HIS A 277 -8.29 -7.52 -8.63
N MET A 278 -7.50 -7.93 -7.63
CA MET A 278 -6.88 -9.26 -7.61
C MET A 278 -7.90 -10.38 -7.51
N VAL A 279 -8.98 -10.23 -6.72
CA VAL A 279 -10.07 -11.22 -6.65
C VAL A 279 -10.79 -11.34 -7.98
N SER A 280 -11.08 -10.21 -8.63
CA SER A 280 -11.67 -10.21 -9.96
C SER A 280 -10.76 -10.90 -10.97
N GLY A 281 -9.46 -10.60 -10.96
CA GLY A 281 -8.46 -11.26 -11.80
C GLY A 281 -8.33 -12.75 -11.51
N ALA A 282 -8.30 -13.15 -10.23
CA ALA A 282 -8.28 -14.55 -9.80
C ALA A 282 -9.53 -15.29 -10.26
N SER A 283 -10.71 -14.66 -10.15
CA SER A 283 -11.97 -15.23 -10.63
C SER A 283 -11.91 -15.49 -12.14
N MET A 284 -11.31 -14.58 -12.92
CA MET A 284 -11.11 -14.78 -14.36
C MET A 284 -10.09 -15.90 -14.65
N ILE A 285 -8.90 -15.84 -14.04
CA ILE A 285 -7.80 -16.79 -14.29
C ILE A 285 -8.24 -18.21 -13.95
N PHE A 286 -8.79 -18.43 -12.76
CA PHE A 286 -9.13 -19.76 -12.27
C PHE A 286 -10.50 -20.26 -12.75
N SER A 287 -11.23 -19.48 -13.55
CA SER A 287 -12.38 -19.99 -14.32
C SER A 287 -11.94 -20.82 -15.54
N THR A 288 -10.66 -20.75 -15.91
CA THR A 288 -10.10 -21.54 -17.01
C THR A 288 -9.68 -22.94 -16.57
N PRO A 289 -9.53 -23.92 -17.48
CA PRO A 289 -9.01 -25.24 -17.15
C PRO A 289 -7.61 -25.19 -16.51
N LYS A 290 -7.32 -26.12 -15.59
CA LYS A 290 -6.04 -26.22 -14.84
C LYS A 290 -4.80 -25.97 -15.70
N ILE A 291 -4.75 -26.62 -16.86
CA ILE A 291 -3.61 -26.55 -17.78
C ILE A 291 -3.34 -25.10 -18.25
N GLN A 292 -4.37 -24.31 -18.53
CA GLN A 292 -4.21 -22.95 -19.03
C GLN A 292 -3.64 -22.01 -17.96
N TRP A 293 -4.24 -21.96 -16.77
CA TRP A 293 -3.76 -21.04 -15.74
C TRP A 293 -2.42 -21.47 -15.14
N VAL A 294 -2.11 -22.78 -15.10
CA VAL A 294 -0.77 -23.25 -14.71
C VAL A 294 0.30 -22.71 -15.65
N GLN A 295 0.07 -22.75 -16.97
CA GLN A 295 1.00 -22.19 -17.97
C GLN A 295 1.20 -20.69 -17.79
N VAL A 296 0.14 -19.95 -17.46
CA VAL A 296 0.23 -18.50 -17.18
C VAL A 296 1.13 -18.25 -15.96
N LEU A 297 0.91 -18.97 -14.86
CA LEU A 297 1.70 -18.82 -13.64
C LEU A 297 3.15 -19.28 -13.82
N GLU A 298 3.42 -20.32 -14.63
CA GLU A 298 4.77 -20.76 -14.95
C GLU A 298 5.55 -19.73 -15.78
N ARG A 299 4.89 -19.04 -16.72
CA ARG A 299 5.52 -17.96 -17.49
C ARG A 299 5.89 -16.77 -16.60
N LEU A 300 5.05 -16.43 -15.62
CA LEU A 300 5.36 -15.39 -14.62
C LEU A 300 6.57 -15.78 -13.77
N LYS A 301 6.68 -17.07 -13.40
CA LYS A 301 7.77 -17.61 -12.58
C LYS A 301 9.16 -17.61 -13.24
N ASN A 302 9.23 -17.68 -14.57
CA ASN A 302 10.46 -17.80 -15.35
C ASN A 302 11.04 -16.45 -15.83
N SER A 303 10.51 -15.33 -15.35
CA SER A 303 11.09 -14.00 -15.62
C SER A 303 12.44 -13.86 -14.90
N ALA A 304 13.42 -13.26 -15.59
CA ALA A 304 14.83 -13.23 -15.16
C ALA A 304 15.11 -12.31 -13.94
N ASP A 305 14.15 -11.46 -13.55
CA ASP A 305 14.24 -10.49 -12.45
C ASP A 305 13.30 -10.88 -11.30
N ARG A 306 13.51 -12.03 -10.65
CA ARG A 306 12.69 -12.40 -9.49
C ARG A 306 13.02 -11.53 -8.28
N SER A 307 12.02 -10.78 -7.82
CA SER A 307 11.99 -10.25 -6.46
C SER A 307 11.24 -11.22 -5.53
N ASP A 308 11.54 -11.18 -4.22
CA ASP A 308 10.75 -11.92 -3.21
C ASP A 308 9.27 -11.47 -3.19
N ASP A 309 8.99 -10.26 -3.69
CA ASP A 309 7.63 -9.70 -3.83
C ASP A 309 6.79 -10.44 -4.88
N ASP A 310 7.38 -10.85 -6.02
CA ASP A 310 6.65 -11.57 -7.09
C ASP A 310 6.14 -12.94 -6.64
N PHE A 311 6.90 -13.59 -5.75
CA PHE A 311 6.52 -14.87 -5.19
C PHE A 311 5.38 -14.74 -4.16
N ARG A 312 5.43 -13.70 -3.31
CA ARG A 312 4.34 -13.37 -2.38
C ARG A 312 3.04 -13.11 -3.13
N ASP A 313 3.10 -12.29 -4.17
CA ASP A 313 1.92 -11.91 -4.96
C ASP A 313 1.31 -13.12 -5.69
N THR A 314 2.14 -14.09 -6.11
CA THR A 314 1.67 -15.37 -6.66
C THR A 314 0.91 -16.21 -5.61
N VAL A 315 1.43 -16.29 -4.38
CA VAL A 315 0.78 -17.00 -3.27
C VAL A 315 -0.54 -16.32 -2.90
N GLU A 316 -0.54 -14.99 -2.79
CA GLU A 316 -1.74 -14.20 -2.52
C GLU A 316 -2.81 -14.42 -3.59
N LEU A 317 -2.44 -14.38 -4.88
CA LEU A 317 -3.36 -14.64 -5.99
C LEU A 317 -4.00 -16.03 -5.93
N LEU A 318 -3.21 -17.08 -5.63
CA LEU A 318 -3.70 -18.44 -5.47
C LEU A 318 -4.71 -18.54 -4.31
N LEU A 319 -4.39 -17.96 -3.15
CA LEU A 319 -5.30 -17.97 -2.00
C LEU A 319 -6.59 -17.19 -2.27
N LEU A 320 -6.51 -16.05 -2.97
CA LEU A 320 -7.68 -15.30 -3.41
C LEU A 320 -8.54 -16.14 -4.38
N GLY A 321 -7.89 -16.91 -5.26
CA GLY A 321 -8.51 -17.89 -6.16
C GLY A 321 -9.37 -18.92 -5.44
N CYS A 322 -8.95 -19.38 -4.25
CA CYS A 322 -9.71 -20.32 -3.43
C CYS A 322 -10.96 -19.71 -2.78
N ILE A 323 -11.06 -18.38 -2.71
CA ILE A 323 -12.16 -17.71 -2.00
C ILE A 323 -13.04 -16.85 -2.91
N THR A 324 -12.82 -16.85 -4.24
CA THR A 324 -13.58 -16.00 -5.17
C THR A 324 -15.08 -16.19 -5.04
N ASP A 325 -15.52 -17.44 -4.91
CA ASP A 325 -16.94 -17.81 -4.93
C ASP A 325 -17.63 -17.50 -3.58
N ARG A 326 -16.83 -17.37 -2.51
CA ARG A 326 -17.28 -17.06 -1.15
C ARG A 326 -16.87 -15.67 -0.66
N TRP A 327 -16.26 -14.83 -1.49
CA TRP A 327 -15.71 -13.52 -1.13
C TRP A 327 -16.72 -12.61 -0.42
N THR A 328 -17.89 -12.42 -1.04
CA THR A 328 -18.96 -11.57 -0.48
C THR A 328 -19.53 -12.15 0.82
N TYR A 329 -19.71 -13.47 0.89
CA TYR A 329 -20.18 -14.13 2.11
C TYR A 329 -19.17 -13.96 3.24
N PHE A 330 -17.89 -14.11 2.93
CA PHE A 330 -16.79 -13.98 3.87
C PHE A 330 -16.72 -12.57 4.47
N ILE A 331 -16.81 -11.52 3.65
CA ILE A 331 -16.83 -10.13 4.14
C ILE A 331 -18.06 -9.89 5.02
N LYS A 332 -19.25 -10.33 4.59
CA LYS A 332 -20.48 -10.21 5.40
C LYS A 332 -20.36 -10.92 6.74
N HIS A 333 -19.80 -12.12 6.75
CA HIS A 333 -19.54 -12.87 7.97
C HIS A 333 -18.54 -12.11 8.87
N LEU A 334 -17.40 -11.69 8.33
CA LEU A 334 -16.39 -10.94 9.10
C LEU A 334 -16.98 -9.66 9.69
N MET A 335 -17.85 -8.96 8.95
CA MET A 335 -18.58 -7.79 9.45
C MET A 335 -19.57 -8.13 10.57
N SER A 336 -20.22 -9.29 10.53
CA SER A 336 -21.21 -9.69 11.54
C SER A 336 -20.62 -10.32 12.81
N VAL A 337 -19.41 -10.89 12.75
CA VAL A 337 -18.79 -11.50 13.95
C VAL A 337 -18.51 -10.44 15.02
N SER A 338 -19.07 -10.65 16.22
CA SER A 338 -18.81 -9.87 17.42
C SER A 338 -17.67 -10.46 18.25
N TYR A 339 -17.06 -9.64 19.10
CA TYR A 339 -16.06 -10.12 20.06
C TYR A 339 -16.71 -11.06 21.07
N TYR A 340 -16.10 -12.24 21.28
CA TYR A 340 -16.45 -13.13 22.36
C TYR A 340 -15.17 -13.48 23.16
N PRO A 341 -15.14 -13.25 24.47
CA PRO A 341 -13.94 -13.43 25.28
C PRO A 341 -13.64 -14.93 25.48
N ILE A 342 -12.80 -15.48 24.61
CA ILE A 342 -12.28 -16.86 24.70
C ILE A 342 -10.77 -16.78 24.96
N THR A 343 -10.25 -17.66 25.82
CA THR A 343 -8.80 -17.75 26.04
C THR A 343 -8.08 -18.27 24.80
N THR A 344 -6.81 -17.90 24.60
CA THR A 344 -5.99 -18.41 23.49
C THR A 344 -5.89 -19.94 23.49
N SER A 345 -5.91 -20.57 24.67
CA SER A 345 -5.90 -22.03 24.80
C SER A 345 -7.18 -22.67 24.27
N GLU A 346 -8.34 -22.10 24.62
CA GLU A 346 -9.64 -22.56 24.10
C GLU A 346 -9.74 -22.31 22.59
N GLN A 347 -9.28 -21.16 22.08
CA GLN A 347 -9.22 -20.88 20.64
C GLN A 347 -8.35 -21.91 19.89
N PHE A 348 -7.16 -22.25 20.42
CA PHE A 348 -6.31 -23.28 19.84
C PHE A 348 -6.98 -24.65 19.88
N GLN A 349 -7.67 -25.00 20.98
CA GLN A 349 -8.43 -26.25 21.07
C GLN A 349 -9.57 -26.31 20.04
N GLU A 350 -10.30 -25.23 19.82
CA GLU A 350 -11.33 -25.16 18.76
C GLU A 350 -10.72 -25.38 17.37
N VAL A 351 -9.56 -24.80 17.09
CA VAL A 351 -8.86 -25.03 15.82
C VAL A 351 -8.37 -26.48 15.70
N CYS A 352 -7.84 -27.06 16.78
CA CYS A 352 -7.41 -28.46 16.81
C CYS A 352 -8.57 -29.44 16.64
N LYS A 353 -9.80 -29.10 17.06
CA LYS A 353 -11.00 -29.91 16.78
C LYS A 353 -11.32 -29.99 15.28
N LEU A 354 -10.80 -29.07 14.47
CA LEU A 354 -10.95 -29.10 13.01
C LEU A 354 -9.97 -30.09 12.33
N LEU A 355 -8.94 -30.58 13.05
CA LEU A 355 -8.07 -31.61 12.50
C LEU A 355 -8.84 -32.92 12.35
N PRO A 356 -8.75 -33.59 11.19
CA PRO A 356 -9.35 -34.90 11.02
C PRO A 356 -8.74 -35.89 12.03
N THR A 357 -9.53 -36.36 13.01
CA THR A 357 -9.12 -37.40 13.95
C THR A 357 -8.87 -38.71 13.21
N GLY A 358 -7.64 -38.92 12.76
CA GLY A 358 -7.02 -40.24 12.54
C GLY A 358 -7.69 -41.22 11.57
N LYS A 359 -8.72 -40.86 10.79
CA LYS A 359 -9.32 -41.75 9.78
C LYS A 359 -9.76 -40.97 8.55
N PHE A 360 -8.98 -41.06 7.48
CA PHE A 360 -9.57 -41.08 6.15
C PHE A 360 -10.30 -42.43 5.97
N GLN A 361 -11.43 -42.60 6.65
CA GLN A 361 -12.43 -43.54 6.19
C GLN A 361 -13.33 -42.75 5.25
N THR A 362 -13.15 -42.99 3.96
CA THR A 362 -14.15 -42.90 2.89
C THR A 362 -15.44 -42.22 3.34
N LEU A 363 -15.50 -40.89 3.24
CA LEU A 363 -16.76 -40.17 3.38
C LEU A 363 -17.47 -40.24 2.04
N ASP A 364 -18.16 -41.37 1.84
CA ASP A 364 -19.20 -41.47 0.83
C ASP A 364 -20.45 -40.76 1.37
N SER A 365 -21.01 -39.88 0.55
CA SER A 365 -22.39 -39.38 0.58
C SER A 365 -22.81 -38.43 1.72
N LYS A 366 -22.61 -37.11 1.51
CA LYS A 366 -23.69 -36.15 1.13
C LYS A 366 -23.22 -34.69 1.29
N GLN A 367 -23.04 -34.05 0.14
CA GLN A 367 -23.11 -32.60 -0.13
C GLN A 367 -22.14 -31.68 0.60
N GLU A 368 -20.97 -31.49 0.02
CA GLU A 368 -20.73 -30.35 -0.88
C GLU A 368 -19.74 -30.83 -1.94
N THR A 369 -20.06 -30.60 -3.21
CA THR A 369 -19.13 -30.81 -4.33
C THR A 369 -17.83 -30.08 -3.99
N VAL A 370 -16.79 -30.81 -3.58
CA VAL A 370 -15.44 -30.25 -3.43
C VAL A 370 -15.15 -29.59 -4.77
N ASN A 371 -15.13 -28.26 -4.78
CA ASN A 371 -14.94 -27.48 -5.99
C ASN A 371 -13.61 -27.92 -6.57
N SER A 372 -13.61 -28.65 -7.69
CA SER A 372 -12.41 -29.23 -8.29
C SER A 372 -11.33 -28.16 -8.49
N LYS A 373 -11.77 -26.94 -8.78
CA LYS A 373 -10.98 -25.71 -8.83
C LYS A 373 -10.20 -25.41 -7.54
N GLU A 374 -10.85 -25.37 -6.37
CA GLU A 374 -10.17 -25.11 -5.09
C GLU A 374 -9.12 -26.19 -4.79
N SER A 375 -9.45 -27.45 -5.08
CA SER A 375 -8.52 -28.57 -4.90
C SER A 375 -7.29 -28.42 -5.82
N ASP A 376 -7.49 -28.08 -7.09
CA ASP A 376 -6.41 -27.90 -8.07
C ASP A 376 -5.48 -26.73 -7.70
N ILE A 377 -6.03 -25.62 -7.21
CA ILE A 377 -5.27 -24.45 -6.76
C ILE A 377 -4.43 -24.81 -5.54
N LEU A 378 -5.02 -25.49 -4.54
CA LEU A 378 -4.31 -25.88 -3.32
C LEU A 378 -3.22 -26.91 -3.58
N GLU A 379 -3.43 -27.85 -4.50
CA GLU A 379 -2.40 -28.80 -4.94
C GLU A 379 -1.22 -28.06 -5.59
N TYR A 380 -1.50 -27.11 -6.48
CA TYR A 380 -0.47 -26.29 -7.11
C TYR A 380 0.29 -25.43 -6.09
N LEU A 381 -0.43 -24.80 -5.15
CA LEU A 381 0.17 -24.02 -4.06
C LEU A 381 1.07 -24.89 -3.18
N MET A 382 0.64 -26.10 -2.82
CA MET A 382 1.47 -27.06 -2.07
C MET A 382 2.79 -27.37 -2.79
N ASN A 383 2.73 -27.61 -4.10
CA ASN A 383 3.92 -27.86 -4.90
C ASN A 383 4.87 -26.66 -4.94
N ILE A 384 4.33 -25.44 -5.03
CA ILE A 384 5.12 -24.20 -4.99
C ILE A 384 5.81 -24.02 -3.65
N LEU A 385 5.07 -24.22 -2.56
CA LEU A 385 5.60 -24.01 -1.21
C LEU A 385 6.69 -25.03 -0.87
N SER A 386 6.72 -26.21 -1.53
CA SER A 386 7.73 -27.25 -1.29
C SER A 386 7.89 -27.62 0.20
N GLY A 387 6.80 -27.53 0.97
CA GLY A 387 6.79 -27.74 2.42
C GLY A 387 7.20 -26.54 3.28
N GLN A 388 7.64 -25.42 2.69
CA GLN A 388 7.94 -24.18 3.40
C GLN A 388 6.68 -23.32 3.54
N LEU A 389 6.19 -23.17 4.77
CA LEU A 389 4.99 -22.37 5.08
C LEU A 389 5.29 -20.89 5.31
N HIS A 390 6.57 -20.50 5.34
CA HIS A 390 6.97 -19.10 5.53
C HIS A 390 6.21 -18.09 4.66
N PRO A 391 5.98 -18.36 3.36
CA PRO A 391 5.28 -17.44 2.47
C PRO A 391 3.83 -17.18 2.89
N LEU A 392 3.17 -18.13 3.58
CA LEU A 392 1.81 -17.94 4.10
C LEU A 392 1.76 -16.95 5.27
N TRP A 393 2.89 -16.71 5.95
CA TRP A 393 2.98 -15.68 6.98
C TRP A 393 3.15 -14.26 6.42
N ASN A 394 3.54 -14.15 5.14
CA ASN A 394 3.70 -12.89 4.43
C ASN A 394 2.38 -12.36 3.83
N VAL A 395 1.31 -13.16 3.86
CA VAL A 395 -0.04 -12.76 3.41
C VAL A 395 -0.98 -12.50 4.60
N SER A 396 -2.15 -11.91 4.37
CA SER A 396 -3.16 -11.76 5.42
C SER A 396 -3.55 -13.15 5.98
N PRO A 397 -3.46 -13.39 7.30
CA PRO A 397 -3.83 -14.67 7.89
C PRO A 397 -5.34 -14.89 7.87
N VAL A 398 -6.15 -13.83 7.72
CA VAL A 398 -7.58 -14.01 7.44
C VAL A 398 -7.79 -14.56 6.03
N LEU A 399 -7.01 -14.11 5.06
CA LEU A 399 -7.00 -14.72 3.73
C LEU A 399 -6.55 -16.18 3.82
N ALA A 400 -5.42 -16.47 4.47
CA ALA A 400 -4.91 -17.83 4.61
C ALA A 400 -5.93 -18.75 5.31
N ALA A 401 -6.54 -18.29 6.41
CA ALA A 401 -7.58 -19.03 7.13
C ALA A 401 -8.85 -19.25 6.29
N ALA A 402 -9.25 -18.24 5.51
CA ALA A 402 -10.42 -18.34 4.63
C ALA A 402 -10.16 -19.24 3.42
N ALA A 403 -8.92 -19.32 2.93
CA ALA A 403 -8.54 -20.02 1.71
C ALA A 403 -8.10 -21.47 1.93
N ILE A 404 -7.58 -21.80 3.12
CA ILE A 404 -7.02 -23.12 3.44
C ILE A 404 -8.04 -23.92 4.25
N PRO A 405 -8.80 -24.83 3.62
CA PRO A 405 -9.85 -25.59 4.30
C PRO A 405 -9.27 -26.69 5.18
N SER A 406 -10.00 -27.06 6.24
CA SER A 406 -9.55 -28.03 7.25
C SER A 406 -9.26 -29.44 6.73
N TRP A 407 -9.87 -29.82 5.60
CA TRP A 407 -9.63 -31.11 4.94
C TRP A 407 -8.32 -31.15 4.13
N SER A 408 -7.71 -30.00 3.83
CA SER A 408 -6.52 -29.93 2.98
C SER A 408 -5.26 -30.43 3.69
N LEU A 409 -4.31 -30.98 2.91
CA LEU A 409 -2.97 -31.29 3.40
C LEU A 409 -2.25 -30.03 3.89
N LEU A 410 -2.45 -28.90 3.21
CA LEU A 410 -1.87 -27.61 3.57
C LEU A 410 -2.31 -27.16 4.98
N PHE A 411 -3.58 -27.37 5.34
CA PHE A 411 -4.08 -27.09 6.69
C PHE A 411 -3.34 -27.91 7.75
N ARG A 412 -3.07 -29.20 7.50
CA ARG A 412 -2.33 -30.05 8.43
C ARG A 412 -0.91 -29.56 8.65
N PHE A 413 -0.22 -29.19 7.57
CA PHE A 413 1.12 -28.60 7.67
C PHE A 413 1.08 -27.28 8.46
N TYR A 414 0.11 -26.41 8.14
CA TYR A 414 -0.08 -25.13 8.82
C TYR A 414 -0.32 -25.29 10.32
N ILE A 415 -1.22 -26.19 10.73
CA ILE A 415 -1.51 -26.46 12.15
C ILE A 415 -0.32 -27.12 12.86
N ASN A 416 0.38 -28.06 12.21
CA ASN A 416 1.57 -28.68 12.80
C ASN A 416 2.66 -27.63 13.09
N GLU A 417 2.86 -26.68 12.17
CA GLU A 417 3.80 -25.57 12.39
C GLU A 417 3.33 -24.62 13.50
N LEU A 418 2.02 -24.36 13.62
CA LEU A 418 1.46 -23.62 14.76
C LEU A 418 1.68 -24.36 16.09
N GLU A 419 1.48 -25.69 16.11
CA GLU A 419 1.69 -26.51 17.31
C GLU A 419 3.14 -26.49 17.75
N ILE A 420 4.09 -26.61 16.81
CA ILE A 420 5.53 -26.47 17.04
C ILE A 420 5.83 -25.09 17.69
N GLN A 421 5.25 -24.01 17.14
CA GLN A 421 5.38 -22.67 17.71
C GLN A 421 4.78 -22.54 19.13
N PHE A 422 3.62 -23.17 19.39
CA PHE A 422 2.98 -23.18 20.71
C PHE A 422 3.80 -23.94 21.76
N ARG A 423 4.49 -25.01 21.36
CA ARG A 423 5.37 -25.80 22.23
C ARG A 423 6.70 -25.10 22.53
N GLY A 424 7.01 -24.01 21.84
CA GLY A 424 8.23 -23.21 22.06
C GLY A 424 9.47 -23.73 21.33
N ASP A 425 9.32 -24.78 20.52
CA ASP A 425 10.38 -25.28 19.64
C ASP A 425 10.35 -24.43 18.36
N PHE A 426 11.33 -23.55 18.17
CA PHE A 426 11.43 -22.77 16.94
C PHE A 426 11.99 -23.67 15.84
N SER A 427 11.19 -23.99 14.81
CA SER A 427 11.76 -24.54 13.58
C SER A 427 12.75 -23.50 13.03
N THR A 428 13.95 -23.95 12.65
CA THR A 428 15.03 -23.12 12.08
C THR A 428 14.66 -22.47 10.73
N MET A 429 13.39 -22.53 10.31
CA MET A 429 12.84 -22.00 9.06
C MET A 429 12.17 -20.63 9.22
N ARG A 430 12.32 -19.95 10.36
CA ARG A 430 12.12 -18.49 10.40
C ARG A 430 13.44 -17.81 10.09
N CYS A 431 13.53 -17.38 8.83
CA CYS A 431 14.34 -16.28 8.29
C CYS A 431 15.45 -16.70 7.32
N CYS A 432 15.26 -16.25 6.07
CA CYS A 432 16.25 -16.10 5.01
C CYS A 432 16.78 -17.39 4.35
N SER A 433 16.96 -17.29 3.03
CA SER A 433 17.73 -18.19 2.16
C SER A 433 19.24 -18.12 2.43
N CYS A 434 19.66 -17.94 3.69
CA CYS A 434 21.05 -17.93 4.11
C CYS A 434 21.47 -19.35 4.51
N ILE A 435 21.70 -20.19 3.50
CA ILE A 435 22.34 -21.50 3.69
C ILE A 435 23.83 -21.28 3.43
N GLU A 436 24.54 -20.68 4.39
CA GLU A 436 25.98 -20.90 4.61
C GLU A 436 26.45 -20.06 5.82
N ASP A 437 27.15 -20.74 6.73
CA ASP A 437 27.78 -20.25 7.96
C ASP A 437 26.91 -20.03 9.21
N LYS A 438 27.10 -20.94 10.17
CA LYS A 438 26.60 -20.94 11.55
C LYS A 438 27.14 -19.73 12.36
N LYS A 439 26.70 -18.52 12.06
CA LYS A 439 26.86 -17.34 12.94
C LYS A 439 25.50 -16.89 13.48
N GLU A 440 25.50 -16.48 14.73
CA GLU A 440 24.31 -16.07 15.50
C GLU A 440 23.53 -14.96 14.78
N HIS A 441 22.36 -15.30 14.24
CA HIS A 441 21.51 -14.44 13.43
C HIS A 441 20.61 -13.54 14.31
N ASN A 442 21.17 -12.48 14.90
CA ASN A 442 20.37 -11.44 15.56
C ASN A 442 19.64 -10.53 14.55
N ASP A 443 20.12 -10.43 13.31
CA ASP A 443 19.53 -9.54 12.29
C ASP A 443 18.30 -10.13 11.59
N CYS A 444 18.10 -11.46 11.65
CA CYS A 444 16.93 -12.11 11.06
C CYS A 444 15.61 -11.80 11.82
N LEU A 445 15.68 -11.34 13.07
CA LEU A 445 14.48 -10.93 13.82
C LEU A 445 13.83 -9.65 13.26
N THR A 446 14.55 -8.87 12.43
CA THR A 446 14.02 -7.63 11.86
C THR A 446 13.10 -7.85 10.65
N LEU A 447 13.27 -8.92 9.87
CA LEU A 447 12.37 -9.28 8.76
C LEU A 447 11.07 -9.95 9.21
N ALA A 448 11.03 -10.49 10.44
CA ALA A 448 9.79 -10.95 11.06
C ALA A 448 8.97 -9.81 11.70
N SER A 449 9.54 -8.60 11.81
CA SER A 449 8.85 -7.43 12.37
C SER A 449 7.86 -6.77 11.41
N SER A 450 7.83 -7.17 10.13
CA SER A 450 6.86 -6.69 9.14
C SER A 450 5.58 -7.53 9.03
N ASN A 451 5.49 -8.69 9.70
CA ASN A 451 4.32 -9.59 9.58
C ASN A 451 3.37 -9.44 10.76
N HIS A 452 2.37 -8.60 10.53
CA HIS A 452 1.69 -7.81 11.54
C HIS A 452 0.27 -8.35 11.84
N TRP A 453 0.11 -9.68 11.81
CA TRP A 453 -1.21 -10.28 11.62
C TRP A 453 -1.59 -11.53 12.45
N SER A 454 -0.68 -12.15 13.21
CA SER A 454 -1.01 -13.38 13.96
C SER A 454 -1.70 -13.08 15.31
N ILE A 455 -2.78 -13.82 15.61
CA ILE A 455 -3.50 -13.82 16.90
C ILE A 455 -2.89 -14.85 17.90
N LEU A 456 -2.14 -15.84 17.39
CA LEU A 456 -1.69 -16.98 18.18
C LEU A 456 -0.17 -16.93 18.38
N SER A 457 0.29 -16.11 19.32
CA SER A 457 1.50 -16.48 20.05
C SER A 457 1.42 -16.03 21.52
N PRO A 458 1.89 -16.85 22.47
CA PRO A 458 2.08 -16.39 23.85
C PRO A 458 3.08 -15.23 23.95
N LYS A 459 3.92 -15.04 22.92
CA LYS A 459 4.83 -13.88 22.76
C LYS A 459 4.13 -12.64 22.16
N PHE A 460 2.91 -12.74 21.64
CA PHE A 460 2.15 -11.62 21.05
C PHE A 460 1.47 -10.75 22.11
N LYS A 461 1.22 -11.26 23.33
CA LYS A 461 0.83 -10.40 24.45
C LYS A 461 1.94 -9.39 24.77
N ASN A 462 3.22 -9.75 24.68
CA ASN A 462 4.30 -8.78 24.83
C ASN A 462 4.63 -8.04 23.53
N GLY A 463 4.52 -8.64 22.33
CA GLY A 463 4.86 -8.00 21.06
C GLY A 463 3.87 -6.93 20.56
N LEU A 464 2.55 -7.13 20.70
CA LEU A 464 1.53 -6.13 20.31
C LEU A 464 1.38 -5.02 21.35
N ILE A 465 1.54 -5.34 22.64
CA ILE A 465 1.73 -4.33 23.68
C ILE A 465 3.01 -3.57 23.36
N ASN A 466 4.13 -4.24 23.04
CA ASN A 466 5.38 -3.56 22.72
C ASN A 466 5.31 -2.75 21.42
N ASP A 467 4.52 -3.13 20.40
CA ASP A 467 4.41 -2.34 19.16
C ASP A 467 3.40 -1.19 19.27
N SER A 468 2.28 -1.38 19.96
CA SER A 468 1.36 -0.30 20.32
C SER A 468 1.98 0.66 21.34
N LEU A 469 2.73 0.15 22.32
CA LEU A 469 3.52 0.90 23.28
C LEU A 469 4.68 1.59 22.58
N LYS A 470 5.39 0.94 21.65
CA LYS A 470 6.41 1.59 20.83
C LYS A 470 5.81 2.73 20.02
N ARG A 471 4.66 2.53 19.36
CA ARG A 471 3.95 3.62 18.65
C ARG A 471 3.48 4.72 19.59
N TYR A 472 2.97 4.37 20.76
CA TYR A 472 2.56 5.34 21.77
C TYR A 472 3.75 6.15 22.28
N CYS A 473 4.87 5.48 22.62
CA CYS A 473 6.08 6.11 23.12
C CYS A 473 6.82 6.90 22.05
N GLU A 474 6.76 6.45 20.78
CA GLU A 474 7.21 7.21 19.62
C GLU A 474 6.35 8.46 19.41
N SER A 475 5.03 8.32 19.48
CA SER A 475 4.10 9.45 19.39
C SER A 475 4.30 10.42 20.55
N TRP A 476 4.47 9.91 21.78
CA TRP A 476 4.76 10.68 22.97
C TRP A 476 6.07 11.46 22.80
N ARG A 477 7.14 10.79 22.37
CA ARG A 477 8.46 11.38 22.08
C ARG A 477 8.32 12.53 21.09
N ILE A 478 7.69 12.29 19.94
CA ILE A 478 7.49 13.31 18.91
C ILE A 478 6.67 14.49 19.46
N ASN A 479 5.61 14.22 20.23
CA ASN A 479 4.75 15.25 20.81
C ASN A 479 5.44 16.06 21.93
N VAL A 480 6.45 15.50 22.60
CA VAL A 480 7.38 16.26 23.45
C VAL A 480 8.26 17.18 22.57
N GLU A 481 8.83 16.66 21.49
CA GLU A 481 9.70 17.43 20.59
C GLU A 481 8.97 18.59 19.90
N VAL A 482 7.71 18.40 19.48
CA VAL A 482 6.89 19.46 18.86
C VAL A 482 6.07 20.27 19.88
N LYS A 483 6.34 20.09 21.18
CA LYS A 483 5.76 20.89 22.28
C LYS A 483 4.23 20.76 22.46
N ASN A 484 3.61 19.68 21.98
CA ASN A 484 2.22 19.35 22.32
C ASN A 484 2.12 18.80 23.75
N ILE A 485 3.15 18.06 24.19
CA ILE A 485 3.30 17.60 25.58
C ILE A 485 4.31 18.53 26.26
N MET A 486 3.87 19.18 27.34
CA MET A 486 4.65 20.17 28.09
C MET A 486 4.65 19.84 29.57
N GLY A 487 5.73 20.21 30.27
CA GLY A 487 5.78 20.17 31.74
C GLY A 487 5.72 18.78 32.35
N PHE A 488 6.15 17.73 31.63
CA PHE A 488 6.20 16.39 32.21
C PHE A 488 7.29 16.30 33.28
N GLU A 489 6.96 15.70 34.43
CA GLU A 489 7.93 15.53 35.53
C GLU A 489 8.89 14.36 35.31
N VAL A 490 8.38 13.28 34.72
CA VAL A 490 9.10 12.04 34.37
C VAL A 490 8.59 11.50 33.04
N VAL A 491 9.43 10.75 32.34
CA VAL A 491 9.02 9.94 31.20
C VAL A 491 7.99 8.91 31.68
N PRO A 492 6.87 8.68 30.97
CA PRO A 492 5.93 7.62 31.31
C PRO A 492 6.66 6.30 31.53
N GLN A 493 6.35 5.59 32.60
CA GLN A 493 7.14 4.44 33.04
C GLN A 493 7.24 3.36 31.96
N GLU A 494 6.16 3.19 31.22
CA GLU A 494 6.03 2.30 30.08
C GLU A 494 6.90 2.72 28.86
N CYS A 495 7.31 3.99 28.78
CA CYS A 495 8.14 4.53 27.70
C CYS A 495 9.62 4.63 28.02
N VAL A 496 10.03 4.37 29.27
CA VAL A 496 11.43 4.49 29.70
C VAL A 496 12.37 3.63 28.84
N GLU A 497 11.99 2.38 28.56
CA GLU A 497 12.80 1.48 27.73
C GLU A 497 12.90 2.00 26.29
N TYR A 498 11.80 2.48 25.72
CA TYR A 498 11.80 3.07 24.37
C TYR A 498 12.68 4.32 24.28
N ILE A 499 12.58 5.24 25.25
CA ILE A 499 13.42 6.44 25.31
C ILE A 499 14.89 6.07 25.49
N GLN A 500 15.20 5.08 26.33
CA GLN A 500 16.56 4.54 26.45
C GLN A 500 17.11 4.02 25.12
N GLN A 501 16.30 3.24 24.39
CA GLN A 501 16.67 2.70 23.08
C GLN A 501 16.89 3.84 22.08
N TYR A 502 15.97 4.81 22.01
CA TYR A 502 16.10 5.96 21.12
C TYR A 502 17.35 6.79 21.43
N MET A 503 17.54 7.22 22.67
CA MET A 503 18.65 8.12 23.07
C MET A 503 20.04 7.47 22.90
N THR A 504 20.12 6.13 22.78
CA THR A 504 21.37 5.41 22.49
C THR A 504 21.46 4.88 21.06
N SER A 505 20.44 5.10 20.23
CA SER A 505 20.35 4.59 18.86
C SER A 505 21.10 5.44 17.83
N SER A 506 21.26 4.87 16.63
CA SER A 506 21.63 5.61 15.43
C SER A 506 20.59 6.66 15.02
N GLN A 507 19.31 6.48 15.37
CA GLN A 507 18.25 7.43 15.02
C GLN A 507 18.41 8.75 15.76
N TYR A 508 18.63 8.74 17.08
CA TYR A 508 18.92 9.98 17.84
C TYR A 508 20.11 10.75 17.26
N LYS A 509 21.14 10.00 16.84
CA LYS A 509 22.32 10.56 16.19
C LYS A 509 21.96 11.20 14.84
N ALA A 510 21.19 10.52 13.99
CA ALA A 510 20.73 11.04 12.71
C ALA A 510 19.81 12.27 12.86
N ASP A 511 18.87 12.24 13.81
CA ASP A 511 17.96 13.36 14.11
C ASP A 511 18.75 14.60 14.58
N SER A 512 19.75 14.38 15.44
CA SER A 512 20.65 15.46 15.90
C SER A 512 21.54 15.99 14.76
N GLU A 513 22.06 15.11 13.91
CA GLU A 513 22.86 15.48 12.74
C GLU A 513 22.05 16.34 11.77
N MET A 514 20.82 15.94 11.44
CA MET A 514 19.94 16.69 10.53
C MET A 514 19.68 18.11 11.03
N ALA A 515 19.36 18.26 12.33
CA ALA A 515 19.16 19.58 12.93
C ALA A 515 20.41 20.48 12.84
N LEU A 516 21.61 19.88 12.92
CA LEU A 516 22.89 20.57 12.83
C LEU A 516 23.35 20.81 11.37
N GLU A 517 22.96 19.97 10.42
CA GLU A 517 23.17 20.23 8.98
C GLU A 517 22.39 21.45 8.52
N GLU A 518 21.17 21.64 9.03
CA GLU A 518 20.39 22.87 8.81
C GLU A 518 21.08 24.12 9.34
N VAL A 519 21.90 24.01 10.40
CA VAL A 519 22.76 25.11 10.86
C VAL A 519 23.81 25.45 9.80
N LYS A 520 24.49 24.44 9.23
CA LYS A 520 25.47 24.65 8.15
C LYS A 520 24.84 25.29 6.93
N LEU A 521 23.67 24.82 6.53
CA LEU A 521 22.92 25.37 5.40
C LEU A 521 22.52 26.83 5.66
N TYR A 522 22.04 27.14 6.86
CA TYR A 522 21.72 28.52 7.24
C TYR A 522 22.93 29.46 7.19
N LEU A 523 24.09 28.98 7.64
CA LEU A 523 25.35 29.73 7.65
C LEU A 523 26.02 29.84 6.27
N SER A 524 25.58 29.06 5.27
CA SER A 524 26.13 29.06 3.91
C SER A 524 25.22 29.75 2.89
N GLY A 525 23.91 29.86 3.18
CA GLY A 525 22.96 30.55 2.32
C GLY A 525 23.15 32.08 2.30
N SER A 526 22.77 32.71 1.18
CA SER A 526 22.83 34.17 0.94
C SER A 526 22.04 35.03 1.95
N CYS A 527 21.29 34.42 2.87
CA CYS A 527 20.49 35.09 3.90
C CYS A 527 21.31 35.53 5.14
N THR A 528 22.56 35.10 5.29
CA THR A 528 23.46 35.52 6.39
C THR A 528 24.52 36.51 5.90
N THR A 529 24.13 37.76 5.67
CA THR A 529 25.11 38.84 5.47
C THR A 529 25.62 39.29 6.83
N LEU A 530 26.70 38.67 7.30
CA LEU A 530 27.37 39.09 8.53
C LEU A 530 27.91 40.51 8.35
N GLU A 531 27.65 41.39 9.31
CA GLU A 531 28.08 42.80 9.23
C GLU A 531 29.58 42.94 9.55
N ASN A 532 30.21 41.88 10.09
CA ASN A 532 31.66 41.78 10.37
C ASN A 532 32.22 42.88 11.28
N ASP A 533 31.37 43.57 12.03
CA ASP A 533 31.71 44.55 13.07
C ASP A 533 32.06 43.90 14.43
N GLY A 534 32.07 42.56 14.49
CA GLY A 534 32.32 41.78 15.70
C GLY A 534 31.12 41.65 16.66
N LYS A 535 29.93 42.09 16.25
CA LYS A 535 28.68 42.01 17.03
C LYS A 535 27.76 40.87 16.61
N ASP A 536 28.11 40.08 15.60
CA ASP A 536 27.35 38.89 15.22
C ASP A 536 27.56 37.75 16.22
N ALA A 537 26.47 37.27 16.81
CA ALA A 537 26.47 36.33 17.91
C ALA A 537 25.72 35.03 17.59
N TRP A 538 26.19 33.93 18.17
CA TRP A 538 25.55 32.63 18.16
C TRP A 538 25.46 32.07 19.57
N ILE A 539 24.32 31.48 19.92
CA ILE A 539 24.07 30.98 21.27
C ILE A 539 23.97 29.45 21.25
N PHE A 540 24.63 28.82 22.21
CA PHE A 540 24.46 27.40 22.52
C PHE A 540 23.97 27.19 23.95
N ASP A 541 23.02 26.28 24.12
CA ASP A 541 22.84 25.59 25.40
C ASP A 541 24.02 24.66 25.67
N VAL A 542 24.18 24.17 26.89
CA VAL A 542 25.33 23.33 27.29
C VAL A 542 24.98 21.86 27.41
N ASP A 543 24.07 21.53 28.31
CA ASP A 543 23.68 20.14 28.59
C ASP A 543 22.83 19.59 27.43
N ASP A 544 23.14 18.37 26.99
CA ASP A 544 22.56 17.67 25.83
C ASP A 544 22.56 18.44 24.51
N THR A 545 23.31 19.55 24.46
CA THR A 545 23.56 20.35 23.27
C THR A 545 25.04 20.31 22.91
N LEU A 546 25.93 20.72 23.83
CA LEU A 546 27.39 20.63 23.65
C LEU A 546 27.96 19.36 24.27
N ILE A 547 27.49 19.01 25.48
CA ILE A 547 27.95 17.86 26.26
C ILE A 547 26.78 17.01 26.72
N SER A 548 26.92 15.69 26.66
CA SER A 548 25.80 14.76 26.91
C SER A 548 25.67 14.40 28.38
N THR A 549 24.44 14.44 28.88
CA THR A 549 24.05 13.93 30.20
C THR A 549 23.59 12.47 30.16
N ILE A 550 23.54 11.83 28.98
CA ILE A 550 23.18 10.41 28.82
C ILE A 550 23.94 9.47 29.78
N PRO A 551 25.25 9.62 30.05
CA PRO A 551 25.95 8.74 31.00
C PRO A 551 25.51 8.88 32.47
N TYR A 552 24.86 9.99 32.83
CA TYR A 552 24.17 10.14 34.12
C TYR A 552 22.84 9.40 34.08
N TYR A 553 22.00 9.71 33.09
CA TYR A 553 20.64 9.17 32.96
C TYR A 553 20.60 7.67 32.68
N LYS A 554 21.66 7.10 32.10
CA LYS A 554 21.86 5.65 31.97
C LYS A 554 21.83 4.91 33.32
N ARG A 555 22.14 5.59 34.43
CA ARG A 555 22.10 5.06 35.79
C ARG A 555 20.88 5.52 36.61
N HIS A 556 20.02 6.35 36.03
CA HIS A 556 18.86 6.98 36.68
C HIS A 556 17.63 6.89 35.76
N GLY A 557 17.44 5.71 35.16
CA GLY A 557 16.21 5.36 34.45
C GLY A 557 15.85 6.19 33.22
N PHE A 558 16.79 6.84 32.51
CA PHE A 558 16.51 7.60 31.27
C PHE A 558 15.30 8.57 31.35
N GLY A 559 15.09 9.18 32.52
CA GLY A 559 14.00 10.14 32.75
C GLY A 559 12.75 9.55 33.42
N GLY A 560 12.70 8.24 33.68
CA GLY A 560 11.63 7.61 34.46
C GLY A 560 11.66 7.93 35.96
N GLU A 561 12.80 8.42 36.46
CA GLU A 561 12.97 8.86 37.84
C GLU A 561 12.89 10.38 37.94
N LYS A 562 12.23 10.90 38.99
CA LYS A 562 12.17 12.34 39.25
C LYS A 562 13.58 12.91 39.40
N ARG A 563 13.86 13.98 38.67
CA ARG A 563 15.20 14.58 38.61
C ARG A 563 15.70 14.99 40.01
N ASN A 564 16.80 14.37 40.44
CA ASN A 564 17.49 14.77 41.67
C ASN A 564 18.63 15.75 41.34
N THR A 565 18.37 17.04 41.54
CA THR A 565 19.31 18.13 41.24
C THR A 565 20.67 17.90 41.93
N THR A 566 20.68 17.62 43.24
CA THR A 566 21.93 17.43 44.01
C THR A 566 22.78 16.27 43.47
N SER A 567 22.14 15.16 43.10
CA SER A 567 22.81 14.01 42.49
C SER A 567 23.41 14.37 41.12
N LEU A 568 22.65 15.05 40.27
CA LEU A 568 23.10 15.50 38.95
C LEU A 568 24.28 16.47 39.05
N GLU A 569 24.21 17.46 39.94
CA GLU A 569 25.32 18.40 40.16
C GLU A 569 26.57 17.69 40.68
N THR A 570 26.41 16.71 41.58
CA THR A 570 27.51 15.87 42.08
C THR A 570 28.16 15.07 40.94
N TRP A 571 27.37 14.61 39.96
CA TRP A 571 27.90 13.98 38.77
C TRP A 571 28.61 14.98 37.84
N MET A 572 28.06 16.18 37.64
CA MET A 572 28.68 17.24 36.83
C MET A 572 30.06 17.66 37.38
N LYS A 573 30.21 17.71 38.71
CA LYS A 573 31.52 17.96 39.38
C LYS A 573 32.61 16.95 39.02
N LYS A 574 32.25 15.77 38.51
CA LYS A 574 33.22 14.75 38.04
C LYS A 574 33.86 15.11 36.70
N ARG A 575 33.28 16.02 35.91
CA ARG A 575 33.81 16.52 34.63
C ARG A 575 34.02 15.43 33.57
N LYS A 576 33.08 14.48 33.49
CA LYS A 576 33.13 13.32 32.58
C LYS A 576 32.00 13.29 31.54
N ALA A 577 31.32 14.41 31.32
CA ALA A 577 30.30 14.50 30.28
C ALA A 577 30.98 14.49 28.90
N PRO A 578 30.65 13.57 27.98
CA PRO A 578 31.26 13.52 26.66
C PRO A 578 30.71 14.62 25.74
N ALA A 579 31.50 15.08 24.78
CA ALA A 579 31.02 16.01 23.75
C ALA A 579 30.02 15.33 22.79
N LEU A 580 29.02 16.09 22.36
CA LEU A 580 28.25 15.77 21.16
C LEU A 580 29.11 16.15 19.94
N LYS A 581 29.69 15.14 19.29
CA LYS A 581 30.71 15.32 18.24
C LYS A 581 30.25 16.19 17.07
N HIS A 582 28.98 16.08 16.65
CA HIS A 582 28.44 16.90 15.56
C HIS A 582 28.32 18.37 15.98
N THR A 583 27.85 18.64 17.19
CA THR A 583 27.78 20.02 17.70
C THR A 583 29.17 20.64 17.85
N LEU A 584 30.18 19.84 18.23
CA LEU A 584 31.58 20.30 18.31
C LEU A 584 32.10 20.79 16.95
N ASN A 585 31.81 20.07 15.87
CA ASN A 585 32.19 20.48 14.52
C ASN A 585 31.51 21.80 14.15
N ILE A 586 30.20 21.92 14.38
CA ILE A 586 29.43 23.14 14.10
C ILE A 586 29.92 24.34 14.93
N PHE A 587 30.26 24.10 16.20
CA PHE A 587 30.82 25.12 17.07
C PHE A 587 32.10 25.70 16.48
N HIS A 588 33.00 24.85 15.96
CA HIS A 588 34.21 25.31 15.29
C HIS A 588 33.90 26.02 13.96
N ASP A 589 32.98 25.50 13.14
CA ASP A 589 32.57 26.13 11.88
C ASP A 589 32.01 27.56 12.11
N ILE A 590 31.20 27.76 13.15
CA ILE A 590 30.64 29.08 13.54
C ILE A 590 31.74 30.02 14.02
N LYS A 591 32.67 29.50 14.84
CA LYS A 591 33.80 30.27 15.35
C LYS A 591 34.70 30.73 14.20
N ASP A 592 34.99 29.83 13.25
CA ASP A 592 35.87 30.10 12.11
C ASP A 592 35.24 31.08 11.11
N LYS A 593 33.91 31.17 11.08
CA LYS A 593 33.16 32.23 10.39
C LYS A 593 33.17 33.59 11.10
N GLY A 594 33.80 33.69 12.28
CA GLY A 594 33.99 34.95 13.00
C GLY A 594 32.86 35.35 13.95
N LEU A 595 31.82 34.53 14.11
CA LEU A 595 30.73 34.82 15.06
C LEU A 595 31.20 34.67 16.50
N LYS A 596 30.69 35.55 17.37
CA LYS A 596 30.89 35.46 18.83
C LYS A 596 29.98 34.41 19.43
N ILE A 597 30.57 33.35 19.96
CA ILE A 597 29.80 32.27 20.58
C ILE A 597 29.52 32.59 22.04
N PHE A 598 28.25 32.47 22.45
CA PHE A 598 27.79 32.62 23.83
C PHE A 598 27.19 31.31 24.32
N LEU A 599 27.57 30.91 25.53
CA LEU A 599 27.03 29.73 26.19
C LEU A 599 26.05 30.16 27.27
N ILE A 600 24.80 29.70 27.21
CA ILE A 600 23.77 30.01 28.21
C ILE A 600 23.20 28.70 28.75
N SER A 601 23.54 28.38 30.00
CA SER A 601 23.13 27.14 30.65
C SER A 601 22.31 27.40 31.91
N SER A 602 21.44 26.44 32.23
CA SER A 602 20.64 26.42 33.45
C SER A 602 21.38 25.85 34.66
N ARG A 603 22.63 25.40 34.51
CA ARG A 603 23.48 24.98 35.63
C ARG A 603 23.69 26.12 36.63
N SER A 604 23.84 25.76 37.90
CA SER A 604 24.21 26.70 38.98
C SER A 604 25.58 27.33 38.70
N GLU A 605 25.72 28.62 39.02
CA GLU A 605 26.98 29.37 38.98
C GLU A 605 28.10 28.69 39.80
N SER A 606 27.73 27.95 40.86
CA SER A 606 28.67 27.16 41.66
C SER A 606 29.41 26.06 40.87
N LEU A 607 28.87 25.66 39.71
CA LEU A 607 29.45 24.66 38.81
C LEU A 607 30.34 25.25 37.72
N ARG A 608 30.64 26.56 37.74
CA ARG A 608 31.38 27.24 36.67
C ARG A 608 32.70 26.57 36.36
N SER A 609 33.57 26.38 37.35
CA SER A 609 34.89 25.79 37.15
C SER A 609 34.79 24.38 36.54
N HIS A 610 33.92 23.54 37.10
CA HIS A 610 33.71 22.18 36.60
C HIS A 610 33.14 22.15 35.17
N THR A 611 32.25 23.08 34.83
CA THR A 611 31.66 23.18 33.49
C THR A 611 32.70 23.61 32.47
N VAL A 612 33.52 24.62 32.80
CA VAL A 612 34.62 25.08 31.95
C VAL A 612 35.63 23.96 31.73
N ASP A 613 36.11 23.31 32.80
CA ASP A 613 37.06 22.21 32.70
C ASP A 613 36.56 21.08 31.80
N ASN A 614 35.27 20.71 31.91
CA ASN A 614 34.69 19.66 31.08
C ASN A 614 34.59 20.11 29.61
N LEU A 615 34.15 21.34 29.33
CA LEU A 615 34.04 21.85 27.95
C LEU A 615 35.41 21.87 27.27
N VAL A 616 36.44 22.37 27.96
CA VAL A 616 37.83 22.41 27.47
C VAL A 616 38.36 21.00 27.25
N SER A 617 38.13 20.06 28.18
CA SER A 617 38.68 18.70 28.07
C SER A 617 38.10 17.90 26.91
N VAL A 618 36.91 18.25 26.43
CA VAL A 618 36.25 17.60 25.29
C VAL A 618 36.36 18.39 23.99
N GLY A 619 37.16 19.46 23.97
CA GLY A 619 37.58 20.17 22.74
C GLY A 619 36.87 21.49 22.45
N TYR A 620 35.92 21.94 23.28
CA TYR A 620 35.33 23.26 23.10
C TYR A 620 36.30 24.34 23.59
N HIS A 621 36.62 25.29 22.71
CA HIS A 621 37.52 26.41 23.02
C HIS A 621 37.09 27.68 22.27
N GLY A 622 37.25 28.84 22.89
CA GLY A 622 37.06 30.13 22.24
C GLY A 622 35.62 30.65 22.23
N TRP A 623 34.76 30.22 23.16
CA TRP A 623 33.51 30.94 23.43
C TRP A 623 33.80 32.30 24.08
N THR A 624 32.92 33.27 23.86
CA THR A 624 33.05 34.66 24.33
C THR A 624 32.67 34.79 25.80
N LYS A 625 31.54 34.19 26.19
CA LYS A 625 31.02 34.27 27.57
C LYS A 625 30.18 33.03 27.88
N LEU A 626 30.33 32.54 29.12
CA LEU A 626 29.50 31.48 29.70
C LEU A 626 28.61 32.09 30.78
N SER A 627 27.30 31.99 30.62
CA SER A 627 26.30 32.45 31.58
C SER A 627 25.64 31.26 32.27
N LEU A 628 25.69 31.25 33.60
CA LEU A 628 25.11 30.22 34.47
C LEU A 628 24.17 30.91 35.48
N ARG A 629 23.28 30.13 36.09
CA ARG A 629 22.26 30.68 36.99
C ARG A 629 22.87 31.06 38.34
N GLY A 630 22.80 32.34 38.68
CA GLY A 630 23.15 32.84 40.01
C GLY A 630 22.03 32.59 41.04
N LEU A 631 22.32 32.86 42.31
CA LEU A 631 21.36 32.71 43.42
C LEU A 631 20.08 33.53 43.22
N GLU A 632 20.22 34.76 42.70
CA GLU A 632 19.08 35.64 42.41
C GLU A 632 18.22 35.12 41.25
N ASP A 633 18.80 34.32 40.37
CA ASP A 633 18.11 33.75 39.23
C ASP A 633 17.43 32.42 39.57
N GLU A 634 17.73 31.75 40.70
CA GLU A 634 17.21 30.41 41.05
C GLU A 634 15.69 30.35 41.15
N GLN A 635 15.05 31.46 41.52
CA GLN A 635 13.59 31.57 41.63
C GLN A 635 12.90 31.82 40.29
N LEU A 636 13.65 32.16 39.24
CA LEU A 636 13.10 32.36 37.91
C LEU A 636 12.82 31.03 37.21
N ASP A 637 11.89 31.03 36.28
CA ASP A 637 11.73 29.93 35.33
C ASP A 637 12.93 29.88 34.35
N VAL A 638 13.30 28.71 33.81
CA VAL A 638 14.52 28.59 33.00
C VAL A 638 14.40 29.43 31.73
N LYS A 639 13.22 29.41 31.09
CA LYS A 639 12.94 30.26 29.93
C LYS A 639 13.09 31.75 30.25
N GLU A 640 12.60 32.19 31.42
CA GLU A 640 12.70 33.60 31.82
C GLU A 640 14.15 34.03 32.04
N TYR A 641 14.93 33.22 32.77
CA TYR A 641 16.36 33.46 32.97
C TYR A 641 17.13 33.52 31.64
N LYS A 642 16.90 32.56 30.73
CA LYS A 642 17.57 32.54 29.42
C LYS A 642 17.18 33.74 28.57
N SER A 643 15.90 34.14 28.59
CA SER A 643 15.40 35.34 27.89
C SER A 643 16.05 36.62 28.43
N LYS A 644 16.12 36.80 29.75
CA LYS A 644 16.82 37.93 30.38
C LYS A 644 18.31 37.96 30.02
N THR A 645 18.95 36.80 29.97
CA THR A 645 20.35 36.71 29.55
C THR A 645 20.54 37.10 28.08
N ARG A 646 19.63 36.68 27.18
CA ARG A 646 19.63 37.12 25.78
C ARG A 646 19.39 38.62 25.64
N GLN A 647 18.50 39.19 26.46
CA GLN A 647 18.26 40.64 26.48
C GLN A 647 19.55 41.39 26.81
N ARG A 648 20.29 40.97 27.85
CA ARG A 648 21.59 41.57 28.19
C ARG A 648 22.58 41.54 27.02
N LEU A 649 22.61 40.46 26.23
CA LEU A 649 23.48 40.38 25.04
C LEU A 649 23.05 41.37 23.95
N VAL A 650 21.75 41.52 23.72
CA VAL A 650 21.24 42.52 22.76
C VAL A 650 21.52 43.94 23.24
N ASP A 651 21.38 44.21 24.55
CA ASP A 651 21.69 45.50 25.17
C ASP A 651 23.20 45.81 25.08
N GLU A 652 24.07 44.80 25.14
CA GLU A 652 25.52 44.90 24.86
C GLU A 652 25.81 45.11 23.34
N GLY A 653 24.78 45.14 22.50
CA GLY A 653 24.83 45.43 21.06
C GLY A 653 25.04 44.21 20.17
N TYR A 654 24.88 42.98 20.68
CA TYR A 654 25.04 41.77 19.86
C TYR A 654 23.78 41.46 19.03
N ARG A 655 23.98 41.01 17.78
CA ARG A 655 22.94 40.50 16.90
C ARG A 655 22.94 38.97 16.94
N ILE A 656 21.86 38.39 17.46
CA ILE A 656 21.76 36.95 17.65
C ILE A 656 21.25 36.28 16.36
N TRP A 657 22.13 35.60 15.63
CA TRP A 657 21.80 34.92 14.38
C TRP A 657 21.17 33.55 14.61
N GLY A 658 21.67 32.81 15.59
CA GLY A 658 21.25 31.45 15.85
C GLY A 658 21.23 31.11 17.33
N ILE A 659 20.26 30.30 17.74
CA ILE A 659 20.28 29.59 19.01
C ILE A 659 20.15 28.09 18.71
N VAL A 660 21.07 27.29 19.27
CA VAL A 660 20.99 25.83 19.27
C VAL A 660 20.76 25.37 20.70
N GLY A 661 19.76 24.52 20.90
CA GLY A 661 19.43 23.98 22.21
C GLY A 661 18.54 22.75 22.11
N ASP A 662 18.56 21.92 23.13
CA ASP A 662 17.78 20.69 23.23
C ASP A 662 16.42 20.88 23.95
N GLN A 663 16.17 22.08 24.50
CA GLN A 663 14.91 22.43 25.18
C GLN A 663 14.26 23.65 24.54
N TRP A 664 12.93 23.69 24.53
CA TRP A 664 12.18 24.86 24.05
C TRP A 664 12.41 26.10 24.91
N SER A 665 12.67 25.95 26.21
CA SER A 665 13.06 27.05 27.11
C SER A 665 14.39 27.72 26.72
N SER A 666 15.25 27.04 25.97
CA SER A 666 16.47 27.61 25.39
C SER A 666 16.20 28.49 24.17
N LEU A 667 15.17 28.13 23.38
CA LEU A 667 14.87 28.73 22.08
C LEU A 667 13.81 29.84 22.17
N GLU A 668 12.87 29.71 23.09
CA GLU A 668 11.72 30.61 23.21
C GLU A 668 11.96 31.82 24.11
N GLY A 669 11.16 32.86 23.87
CA GLY A 669 11.15 34.11 24.63
C GLY A 669 11.90 35.24 23.92
N TYR A 670 11.59 36.48 24.30
CA TYR A 670 12.19 37.67 23.71
C TYR A 670 13.43 38.13 24.49
N PRO A 671 14.47 38.65 23.81
CA PRO A 671 14.61 38.74 22.35
C PRO A 671 14.93 37.35 21.74
N SER A 672 14.39 37.09 20.55
CA SER A 672 14.63 35.86 19.80
C SER A 672 15.82 36.01 18.84
N ALA A 673 16.37 34.88 18.40
CA ALA A 673 17.35 34.86 17.32
C ALA A 673 16.69 34.94 15.94
N LYS A 674 17.49 35.21 14.91
CA LYS A 674 17.03 35.12 13.51
C LYS A 674 16.56 33.72 13.13
N ARG A 675 17.22 32.66 13.64
CA ARG A 675 16.78 31.27 13.51
C ARG A 675 17.09 30.47 14.78
N THR A 676 16.26 29.47 15.07
CA THR A 676 16.42 28.56 16.22
C THR A 676 16.50 27.12 15.74
N PHE A 677 17.32 26.30 16.39
CA PHE A 677 17.55 24.90 16.02
C PHE A 677 17.38 24.03 17.26
N LYS A 678 16.39 23.14 17.21
CA LYS A 678 16.02 22.23 18.31
C LYS A 678 16.73 20.89 18.12
N LEU A 679 17.57 20.52 19.08
CA LEU A 679 18.11 19.16 19.18
C LEU A 679 17.12 18.26 19.92
N PRO A 680 17.02 16.97 19.59
CA PRO A 680 16.11 16.06 20.27
C PRO A 680 16.53 15.85 21.73
N ASN A 681 15.59 15.93 22.66
CA ASN A 681 15.78 15.48 24.03
C ASN A 681 14.44 15.14 24.67
N SER A 682 14.26 13.85 24.93
CA SER A 682 13.02 13.30 25.46
C SER A 682 13.20 12.69 26.86
N ILE A 683 14.32 12.97 27.53
CA ILE A 683 14.66 12.46 28.87
C ILE A 683 14.09 13.37 29.97
N TYR A 684 14.02 14.68 29.74
CA TYR A 684 13.52 15.65 30.71
C TYR A 684 12.93 16.89 30.03
N TYR A 685 12.09 17.61 30.79
CA TYR A 685 11.52 18.89 30.38
C TYR A 685 12.01 20.01 31.29
N LEU A 686 12.42 21.14 30.72
CA LEU A 686 12.68 22.37 31.45
C LEU A 686 11.76 23.47 30.93
N SER A 687 10.90 23.99 31.81
CA SER A 687 9.99 25.10 31.50
C SER A 687 10.70 26.43 31.29
#